data_AF-A0A9W6U6F2-F1
#
_entry.id   AF-A0A9W6U6F2-F1
#
_cell.length_a   1.000
_cell.length_b   1.000
_cell.length_c   1.000
_cell.angle_alpha   90.00
_cell.angle_beta   90.00
_cell.angle_gamma   90.00
#
_symmetry.space_group_name_H-M   'P 1'
#
loop_
_entity.id
_entity.type
_entity.pdbx_description
1 polymer ?
#
loop_
_entity_poly.entity_id
_entity_poly.type
_entity_poly.pdbx_seq_one_letter_code
_entity_poly.pdbx_strand_id
1 'polypeptide(L)'
;MDNVLLKNDSQDPTAPGQCAKLALGGRTLQSAKFASRVEQLRAASIVELCSGTQHVNPARCWLAVPAQVRNQMLAASVSAASYDDWNTESEAAALPLVRSCRRAQDERPAKCLLLWLEISRTLNKRDGQDALDIASVLCRNFGGQVDALKQCMKQVAPHLRIGAGSEIATFQFCQGIRDGKNLRAAVQCASKLGRRHIAPSIIAQVCAETLSVSEAQPHHCFLEAQQKLRWMDLAAQVSLCKDSPAPAATVPVSCAMEMKRASRSLLPSGFSSEPLGVLVASLCHGAANATIVLECVRLLPVRAFTADQAVRLCAASSMPTKLSDNEGFVSLYPTSCASQARSILQRALLVDGSNDLGMSASAAAVQVCEAATSHAPSKCLADTQHDQALSARLWVQLCQHATSNAPQLCVKSLRKFVNSQRLDIYAAVAACQQAEYLGPADCVTELFQVAPGVSGKVAAQLCHAAKNSGPARCFSAAPFVYDDVLKISLCMLAENTAPALCAESVITRLANQPSVKVALCRGATTSAPVACASEAPLGMDEANLVILCRLATSIAPARCAQEVPTFLRVPWNQVALVCAGARSSTPGHCLAHHTRHSRLLLRTLDATQIVTECRLAVAQASTLGLAKSSYNCPELRSWCPLQLVVNVLDQYGDVMPETYLQEQRSSSIMYVSGVYTGAYDQERNYIGRGQPTLEGPTYAAIINGSATFSNLLFTAAGEFILTFRTGGRVTEEVVRVVVHPDKAADALQNRCEELFKHFQCSIQLPTQNDQNHEMQTLLLHRVFYFNAISCEQYWIDNIGGPSFVCFSARNDALYALPRLLYYLITYEGYERPLFLLSLLTVQMHFRNSNVPRADMSAWDLLGLREGETNRGAIRRAYHRRSLEWHPDKWHSMAAALPSPWQQELANVYVLITQAYVQLSNTVAFEL
;
A
#
# COMPACT_ATOMS: atom_id res chain seq x y z
N MET A 1 13.16 112.76 3.15
CA MET A 1 12.14 113.65 2.60
C MET A 1 10.86 112.85 2.50
N ASP A 2 9.99 113.07 3.49
CA ASP A 2 8.53 113.21 3.38
C ASP A 2 7.80 112.17 2.49
N ASN A 3 6.97 111.27 3.03
CA ASN A 3 5.72 111.61 3.71
C ASN A 3 5.28 110.61 4.80
N VAL A 4 5.05 111.19 5.98
CA VAL A 4 4.09 110.90 7.05
C VAL A 4 3.24 109.61 7.00
N LEU A 5 3.46 108.79 8.03
CA LEU A 5 2.59 107.74 8.57
C LEU A 5 1.19 108.27 8.96
N LEU A 6 0.14 107.73 8.35
CA LEU A 6 -1.22 107.69 8.89
C LEU A 6 -1.43 106.34 9.60
N LYS A 7 -1.67 106.39 10.92
CA LYS A 7 -2.26 105.28 11.70
C LYS A 7 -3.62 104.93 11.08
N ASN A 8 -3.80 103.69 10.63
CA ASN A 8 -5.14 103.14 10.35
C ASN A 8 -5.71 102.63 11.69
N ASP A 9 -6.45 103.50 12.36
CA ASP A 9 -7.26 103.13 13.52
C ASP A 9 -8.30 102.06 13.12
N SER A 10 -8.59 101.18 14.06
CA SER A 10 -9.55 100.07 13.99
C SER A 10 -10.82 100.40 13.19
N GLN A 11 -10.99 99.81 12.01
CA GLN A 11 -12.27 99.82 11.30
C GLN A 11 -13.32 99.10 12.15
N ASP A 12 -14.35 99.84 12.56
CA ASP A 12 -15.48 99.31 13.33
C ASP A 12 -16.13 98.14 12.56
N PRO A 13 -16.09 96.90 13.07
CA PRO A 13 -16.64 95.73 12.38
C PRO A 13 -18.17 95.80 12.21
N THR A 14 -18.83 96.75 12.87
CA THR A 14 -20.26 97.02 12.68
C THR A 14 -20.54 98.03 11.58
N ALA A 15 -19.53 98.77 11.09
CA ALA A 15 -19.67 99.81 10.08
C ALA A 15 -20.43 99.35 8.81
N PRO A 16 -20.22 98.13 8.26
CA PRO A 16 -20.99 97.68 7.11
C PRO A 16 -22.49 97.49 7.45
N GLY A 17 -22.80 96.97 8.64
CA GLY A 17 -24.16 96.82 9.13
C GLY A 17 -24.83 98.16 9.46
N GLN A 18 -24.07 99.13 9.99
CA GLN A 18 -24.56 100.50 10.20
C GLN A 18 -24.79 101.25 8.88
N CYS A 19 -23.93 101.03 7.88
CA CYS A 19 -24.09 101.57 6.54
C CYS A 19 -25.34 101.00 5.87
N ALA A 20 -25.61 99.70 6.02
CA ALA A 20 -26.86 99.07 5.60
C ALA A 20 -28.08 99.69 6.31
N LYS A 21 -27.97 99.96 7.63
CA LYS A 21 -29.04 100.65 8.39
C LYS A 21 -29.35 102.04 7.84
N LEU A 22 -28.34 102.83 7.48
CA LEU A 22 -28.49 104.16 6.87
C LEU A 22 -29.07 104.07 5.45
N ALA A 23 -28.55 103.16 4.63
CA ALA A 23 -29.02 102.96 3.25
C ALA A 23 -30.48 102.47 3.17
N LEU A 24 -30.96 101.78 4.20
CA LEU A 24 -32.36 101.35 4.32
C LEU A 24 -33.32 102.45 4.80
N GLY A 25 -32.83 103.67 5.04
CA GLY A 25 -33.63 104.91 5.01
C GLY A 25 -34.69 105.09 6.10
N GLY A 26 -34.67 104.32 7.19
CA GLY A 26 -35.53 104.53 8.37
C GLY A 26 -37.05 104.47 8.14
N ARG A 27 -37.53 104.19 6.93
CA ARG A 27 -38.96 104.01 6.64
C ARG A 27 -39.36 102.58 6.94
N THR A 28 -40.45 102.42 7.69
CA THR A 28 -41.09 101.14 7.99
C THR A 28 -41.58 100.50 6.69
N LEU A 29 -40.95 99.39 6.29
CA LEU A 29 -41.33 98.56 5.15
C LEU A 29 -42.71 97.92 5.39
N GLN A 30 -43.60 98.03 4.39
CA GLN A 30 -44.94 97.44 4.46
C GLN A 30 -44.89 95.91 4.48
N SER A 31 -45.92 95.33 5.12
CA SER A 31 -46.10 93.91 5.47
C SER A 31 -45.74 92.90 4.37
N ALA A 32 -45.03 91.84 4.81
CA ALA A 32 -44.22 90.85 4.08
C ALA A 32 -44.92 89.95 3.02
N LYS A 33 -46.12 90.28 2.54
CA LYS A 33 -46.80 89.48 1.50
C LYS A 33 -46.52 89.93 0.05
N PHE A 34 -45.84 91.06 -0.16
CA PHE A 34 -45.43 91.52 -1.50
C PHE A 34 -44.05 92.21 -1.48
N ALA A 35 -43.06 91.61 -0.82
CA ALA A 35 -41.68 92.13 -0.85
C ALA A 35 -41.14 92.05 -2.29
N SER A 36 -40.85 93.21 -2.89
CA SER A 36 -40.39 93.26 -4.28
C SER A 36 -39.05 92.52 -4.44
N ARG A 37 -38.75 91.98 -5.63
CA ARG A 37 -37.46 91.32 -5.95
C ARG A 37 -36.24 92.17 -5.54
N VAL A 38 -36.38 93.49 -5.53
CA VAL A 38 -35.36 94.45 -5.10
C VAL A 38 -35.07 94.32 -3.60
N GLU A 39 -36.06 94.05 -2.75
CA GLU A 39 -35.87 93.87 -1.30
C GLU A 39 -35.19 92.55 -0.96
N GLN A 40 -35.53 91.47 -1.68
CA GLN A 40 -34.82 90.19 -1.55
C GLN A 40 -33.37 90.30 -2.04
N LEU A 41 -33.10 91.02 -3.14
CA LEU A 41 -31.73 91.28 -3.60
C LEU A 41 -30.95 92.14 -2.60
N ARG A 42 -31.57 93.17 -2.00
CA ARG A 42 -30.92 93.94 -0.92
C ARG A 42 -30.60 93.09 0.31
N ALA A 43 -31.50 92.18 0.69
CA ALA A 43 -31.26 91.25 1.79
C ALA A 43 -30.07 90.32 1.51
N ALA A 44 -30.02 89.75 0.30
CA ALA A 44 -28.90 88.91 -0.13
C ALA A 44 -27.58 89.69 -0.14
N SER A 45 -27.56 90.92 -0.65
CA SER A 45 -26.36 91.77 -0.64
C SER A 45 -25.87 92.08 0.77
N ILE A 46 -26.77 92.29 1.76
CA ILE A 46 -26.38 92.53 3.16
C ILE A 46 -25.78 91.28 3.80
N VAL A 47 -26.36 90.09 3.53
CA VAL A 47 -25.79 88.79 3.98
C VAL A 47 -24.38 88.61 3.42
N GLU A 48 -24.21 88.87 2.13
CA GLU A 48 -22.93 88.74 1.45
C GLU A 48 -21.89 89.71 2.01
N LEU A 49 -22.29 90.96 2.26
CA LEU A 49 -21.43 91.98 2.86
C LEU A 49 -20.94 91.58 4.27
N CYS A 50 -21.82 91.07 5.13
CA CYS A 50 -21.42 90.63 6.46
C CYS A 50 -20.58 89.34 6.42
N SER A 51 -20.83 88.45 5.46
CA SER A 51 -20.09 87.18 5.32
C SER A 51 -18.62 87.35 4.94
N GLY A 52 -18.23 88.49 4.35
CA GLY A 52 -16.85 88.80 3.99
C GLY A 52 -15.95 89.21 5.16
N THR A 53 -16.49 89.35 6.37
CA THR A 53 -15.70 89.75 7.55
C THR A 53 -15.03 88.54 8.22
N GLN A 54 -13.81 88.71 8.73
CA GLN A 54 -13.05 87.59 9.33
C GLN A 54 -13.46 87.31 10.79
N HIS A 55 -13.20 86.08 11.24
CA HIS A 55 -13.45 85.58 12.60
C HIS A 55 -14.92 85.65 13.06
N VAL A 56 -15.21 86.21 14.25
CA VAL A 56 -16.56 86.33 14.83
C VAL A 56 -17.30 87.60 14.37
N ASN A 57 -16.67 88.41 13.52
CA ASN A 57 -17.22 89.67 13.04
C ASN A 57 -18.46 89.53 12.14
N PRO A 58 -18.68 88.44 11.38
CA PRO A 58 -19.92 88.28 10.60
C PRO A 58 -21.17 88.32 11.49
N ALA A 59 -21.09 87.68 12.65
CA ALA A 59 -22.17 87.68 13.64
C ALA A 59 -22.41 89.10 14.19
N ARG A 60 -21.35 89.87 14.48
CA ARG A 60 -21.45 91.25 14.98
C ARG A 60 -21.99 92.22 13.91
N CYS A 61 -21.56 92.08 12.65
CA CYS A 61 -22.07 92.84 11.51
C CYS A 61 -23.57 92.61 11.33
N TRP A 62 -24.00 91.34 11.36
CA TRP A 62 -25.42 90.99 11.27
C TRP A 62 -26.23 91.58 12.43
N LEU A 63 -25.66 91.58 13.64
CA LEU A 63 -26.33 92.12 14.83
C LEU A 63 -26.54 93.64 14.79
N ALA A 64 -25.79 94.38 13.98
CA ALA A 64 -26.01 95.81 13.77
C ALA A 64 -27.24 96.11 12.89
N VAL A 65 -27.70 95.14 12.09
CA VAL A 65 -28.94 95.26 11.30
C VAL A 65 -30.15 95.27 12.24
N PRO A 66 -31.09 96.23 12.13
CA PRO A 66 -32.25 96.31 13.02
C PRO A 66 -33.02 94.98 13.11
N ALA A 67 -33.39 94.56 14.33
CA ALA A 67 -33.96 93.24 14.59
C ALA A 67 -35.22 92.93 13.75
N GLN A 68 -36.07 93.94 13.51
CA GLN A 68 -37.28 93.81 12.70
C GLN A 68 -36.96 93.43 11.25
N VAL A 69 -35.91 94.02 10.67
CA VAL A 69 -35.41 93.71 9.32
C VAL A 69 -34.82 92.30 9.29
N ARG A 70 -34.04 91.92 10.30
CA ARG A 70 -33.49 90.55 10.41
C ARG A 70 -34.60 89.49 10.42
N ASN A 71 -35.64 89.72 11.21
CA ASN A 71 -36.74 88.78 11.34
C ASN A 71 -37.55 88.66 10.03
N GLN A 72 -37.75 89.77 9.31
CA GLN A 72 -38.37 89.74 7.99
C GLN A 72 -37.52 88.99 6.96
N MET A 73 -36.20 89.16 6.97
CA MET A 73 -35.28 88.42 6.08
C MET A 73 -35.28 86.91 6.38
N LEU A 74 -35.34 86.53 7.65
CA LEU A 74 -35.47 85.12 8.06
C LEU A 74 -36.82 84.54 7.62
N ALA A 75 -37.92 85.27 7.78
CA ALA A 75 -39.23 84.83 7.31
C ALA A 75 -39.27 84.67 5.76
N ALA A 76 -38.69 85.62 5.03
CA ALA A 76 -38.68 85.59 3.56
C ALA A 76 -37.84 84.43 2.99
N SER A 77 -36.76 84.02 3.68
CA SER A 77 -35.90 82.90 3.26
C SER A 77 -36.56 81.54 3.49
N VAL A 78 -37.39 81.39 4.53
CA VAL A 78 -38.17 80.16 4.76
C VAL A 78 -39.25 79.97 3.70
N SER A 79 -39.87 81.05 3.20
CA SER A 79 -40.90 80.97 2.15
C SER A 79 -40.38 80.70 0.73
N ALA A 80 -39.08 80.81 0.47
CA ALA A 80 -38.49 80.63 -0.86
C ALA A 80 -38.03 79.18 -1.16
N ALA A 81 -38.07 78.27 -0.18
CA ALA A 81 -37.75 76.86 -0.36
C ALA A 81 -38.98 76.09 -0.89
N SER A 82 -39.15 76.08 -2.21
CA SER A 82 -40.16 75.31 -2.94
C SER A 82 -39.79 73.82 -3.03
N TYR A 83 -40.81 72.96 -3.08
CA TYR A 83 -40.91 71.64 -2.44
C TYR A 83 -40.19 70.44 -3.07
N ASP A 84 -39.41 70.58 -4.14
CA ASP A 84 -38.86 69.41 -4.86
C ASP A 84 -37.32 69.44 -4.90
N ASP A 85 -36.70 68.82 -3.91
CA ASP A 85 -35.50 67.93 -3.97
C ASP A 85 -34.85 67.85 -2.58
N TRP A 86 -35.29 66.90 -1.77
CA TRP A 86 -34.88 66.74 -0.36
C TRP A 86 -33.64 65.85 -0.25
N ASN A 87 -32.45 66.45 -0.38
CA ASN A 87 -31.21 65.86 0.12
C ASN A 87 -30.82 66.54 1.45
N THR A 88 -30.64 65.73 2.50
CA THR A 88 -30.46 66.10 3.92
C THR A 88 -29.20 66.91 4.24
N GLU A 89 -28.32 67.17 3.27
CA GLU A 89 -27.20 68.12 3.44
C GLU A 89 -27.57 69.58 3.11
N SER A 90 -28.73 69.82 2.48
CA SER A 90 -29.19 71.15 2.04
C SER A 90 -29.94 71.93 3.14
N GLU A 91 -30.52 71.24 4.13
CA GLU A 91 -31.33 71.86 5.19
C GLU A 91 -30.54 72.84 6.07
N ALA A 92 -29.26 72.55 6.33
CA ALA A 92 -28.39 73.46 7.09
C ALA A 92 -27.96 74.69 6.26
N ALA A 93 -28.01 74.66 4.93
CA ALA A 93 -27.55 75.75 4.07
C ALA A 93 -28.64 76.81 3.79
N ALA A 94 -29.90 76.53 4.11
CA ALA A 94 -31.03 77.41 3.86
C ALA A 94 -31.16 78.56 4.86
N LEU A 95 -30.57 78.44 6.06
CA LEU A 95 -30.49 79.55 7.01
C LEU A 95 -29.37 80.52 6.59
N PRO A 96 -29.67 81.79 6.25
CA PRO A 96 -28.67 82.78 5.84
C PRO A 96 -27.48 82.89 6.82
N LEU A 97 -27.73 82.57 8.09
CA LEU A 97 -26.78 82.49 9.19
C LEU A 97 -25.68 81.43 9.03
N VAL A 98 -26.04 80.20 8.64
CA VAL A 98 -25.04 79.14 8.41
C VAL A 98 -24.18 79.53 7.22
N ARG A 99 -24.75 80.13 6.16
CA ARG A 99 -23.97 80.67 5.05
C ARG A 99 -22.97 81.75 5.48
N SER A 100 -23.39 82.69 6.32
CA SER A 100 -22.51 83.77 6.80
C SER A 100 -21.35 83.25 7.67
N CYS A 101 -21.59 82.31 8.59
CA CYS A 101 -20.52 81.76 9.44
C CYS A 101 -19.69 80.65 8.77
N ARG A 102 -20.22 79.97 7.74
CA ARG A 102 -19.53 78.88 7.01
C ARG A 102 -18.33 79.39 6.19
N ARG A 103 -18.33 80.67 5.79
CA ARG A 103 -17.24 81.30 5.04
C ARG A 103 -16.28 82.14 5.89
N ALA A 104 -16.43 82.18 7.21
CA ALA A 104 -15.42 82.78 8.08
C ALA A 104 -14.12 81.97 7.95
N GLN A 105 -13.18 82.47 7.14
CA GLN A 105 -12.10 81.69 6.50
C GLN A 105 -11.05 81.07 7.45
N ASP A 106 -11.14 81.28 8.77
CA ASP A 106 -10.13 80.76 9.72
C ASP A 106 -10.76 80.02 10.92
N GLU A 107 -10.48 78.69 10.98
CA GLU A 107 -10.58 77.67 12.05
C GLU A 107 -11.69 77.67 13.13
N ARG A 108 -12.61 78.63 13.19
CA ARG A 108 -13.60 78.72 14.28
C ARG A 108 -15.05 78.98 13.84
N PRO A 109 -15.58 78.31 12.80
CA PRO A 109 -16.97 78.49 12.36
C PRO A 109 -17.99 78.08 13.44
N ALA A 110 -17.71 77.05 14.24
CA ALA A 110 -18.55 76.66 15.37
C ALA A 110 -18.65 77.78 16.43
N LYS A 111 -17.55 78.51 16.67
CA LYS A 111 -17.54 79.63 17.62
C LYS A 111 -18.33 80.83 17.09
N CYS A 112 -18.33 81.09 15.78
CA CYS A 112 -19.18 82.10 15.14
C CYS A 112 -20.68 81.80 15.37
N LEU A 113 -21.07 80.54 15.16
CA LEU A 113 -22.46 80.09 15.35
C LEU A 113 -22.90 80.16 16.82
N LEU A 114 -22.06 79.66 17.74
CA LEU A 114 -22.33 79.65 19.17
C LEU A 114 -22.38 81.08 19.77
N LEU A 115 -21.48 81.98 19.37
CA LEU A 115 -21.46 83.37 19.86
C LEU A 115 -22.70 84.15 19.39
N TRP A 116 -23.19 83.87 18.18
CA TRP A 116 -24.44 84.47 17.71
C TRP A 116 -25.65 83.98 18.52
N LEU A 117 -25.74 82.68 18.78
CA LEU A 117 -26.81 82.08 19.59
C LEU A 117 -26.82 82.60 21.02
N GLU A 118 -25.64 82.84 21.59
CA GLU A 118 -25.51 83.44 22.91
C GLU A 118 -25.98 84.90 22.95
N ILE A 119 -25.70 85.68 21.90
CA ILE A 119 -26.05 87.11 21.84
C ILE A 119 -27.51 87.33 21.41
N SER A 120 -28.13 86.40 20.69
CA SER A 120 -29.52 86.55 20.21
C SER A 120 -30.58 86.53 21.32
N ARG A 121 -30.21 86.20 22.57
CA ARG A 121 -30.96 86.33 23.85
C ARG A 121 -32.43 85.88 23.91
N THR A 122 -33.01 85.36 22.84
CA THR A 122 -34.42 84.93 22.78
C THR A 122 -34.57 83.59 22.05
N LEU A 123 -34.05 82.50 22.60
CA LEU A 123 -34.29 81.17 22.05
C LEU A 123 -34.79 80.17 23.10
N ASN A 124 -35.78 79.40 22.67
CA ASN A 124 -36.35 78.29 23.42
C ASN A 124 -35.43 77.07 23.34
N LYS A 125 -35.57 76.14 24.29
CA LYS A 125 -34.71 74.96 24.48
C LYS A 125 -34.57 74.05 23.24
N ARG A 126 -35.52 74.12 22.31
CA ARG A 126 -35.54 73.32 21.06
C ARG A 126 -34.54 73.84 20.03
N ASP A 127 -34.52 75.16 19.82
CA ASP A 127 -33.62 75.80 18.85
C ASP A 127 -32.14 75.67 19.27
N GLY A 128 -31.89 75.58 20.58
CA GLY A 128 -30.56 75.29 21.12
C GLY A 128 -30.08 73.86 20.84
N GLN A 129 -30.99 72.89 20.77
CA GLN A 129 -30.67 71.49 20.47
C GLN A 129 -30.41 71.30 18.97
N ASP A 130 -31.26 71.88 18.12
CA ASP A 130 -31.09 71.81 16.66
C ASP A 130 -29.78 72.50 16.23
N ALA A 131 -29.43 73.61 16.89
CA ALA A 131 -28.14 74.27 16.67
C ALA A 131 -26.94 73.42 17.10
N LEU A 132 -27.08 72.63 18.17
CA LEU A 132 -26.04 71.71 18.64
C LEU A 132 -25.85 70.55 17.64
N ASP A 133 -26.94 70.06 17.08
CA ASP A 133 -26.92 69.02 16.05
C ASP A 133 -26.27 69.55 14.76
N ILE A 134 -26.61 70.77 14.32
CA ILE A 134 -25.96 71.42 13.16
C ILE A 134 -24.47 71.65 13.42
N ALA A 135 -24.08 72.09 14.62
CA ALA A 135 -22.68 72.23 15.00
C ALA A 135 -21.94 70.88 15.01
N SER A 136 -22.61 69.80 15.43
CA SER A 136 -22.06 68.44 15.41
C SER A 136 -21.84 67.91 13.99
N VAL A 137 -22.75 68.19 13.07
CA VAL A 137 -22.63 67.87 11.63
C VAL A 137 -21.46 68.64 11.01
N LEU A 138 -21.32 69.94 11.34
CA LEU A 138 -20.17 70.72 10.91
C LEU A 138 -18.84 70.14 11.43
N CYS A 139 -18.79 69.62 12.67
CA CYS A 139 -17.60 68.94 13.17
C CYS A 139 -17.31 67.60 12.44
N ARG A 140 -18.32 66.88 11.92
CA ARG A 140 -18.10 65.62 11.14
C ARG A 140 -17.38 65.86 9.82
N ASN A 141 -17.61 67.01 9.19
CA ASN A 141 -17.08 67.31 7.86
C ASN A 141 -15.59 67.69 7.83
N PHE A 142 -14.88 67.68 8.97
CA PHE A 142 -13.43 68.00 9.06
C PHE A 142 -12.47 66.89 8.56
N GLY A 143 -12.89 66.07 7.60
CA GLY A 143 -12.00 65.40 6.64
C GLY A 143 -10.85 64.57 7.21
N GLY A 144 -11.06 63.78 8.26
CA GLY A 144 -10.12 62.72 8.68
C GLY A 144 -8.88 63.15 9.48
N GLN A 145 -8.76 64.42 9.89
CA GLN A 145 -7.72 64.84 10.84
C GLN A 145 -8.21 64.72 12.29
N VAL A 146 -7.65 63.76 13.03
CA VAL A 146 -8.05 63.43 14.41
C VAL A 146 -7.88 64.61 15.37
N ASP A 147 -6.85 65.44 15.17
CA ASP A 147 -6.58 66.60 16.02
C ASP A 147 -7.58 67.75 15.78
N ALA A 148 -8.00 67.98 14.54
CA ALA A 148 -9.03 68.97 14.21
C ALA A 148 -10.40 68.59 14.79
N LEU A 149 -10.78 67.30 14.69
CA LEU A 149 -12.00 66.77 15.30
C LEU A 149 -11.96 66.91 16.84
N LYS A 150 -10.81 66.60 17.45
CA LYS A 150 -10.60 66.77 18.90
C LYS A 150 -10.71 68.23 19.33
N GLN A 151 -10.20 69.17 18.53
CA GLN A 151 -10.30 70.61 18.79
C GLN A 151 -11.76 71.11 18.65
N CYS A 152 -12.50 70.65 17.64
CA CYS A 152 -13.91 70.96 17.42
C CYS A 152 -14.78 70.45 18.58
N MET A 153 -14.61 69.18 18.96
CA MET A 153 -15.33 68.55 20.07
C MET A 153 -15.05 69.22 21.40
N LYS A 154 -13.82 69.71 21.65
CA LYS A 154 -13.52 70.50 22.86
C LYS A 154 -14.34 71.78 22.98
N GLN A 155 -14.73 72.40 21.88
CA GLN A 155 -15.52 73.64 21.89
C GLN A 155 -17.03 73.38 22.03
N VAL A 156 -17.51 72.22 21.56
CA VAL A 156 -18.93 71.83 21.64
C VAL A 156 -19.25 71.11 22.97
N ALA A 157 -18.29 70.34 23.51
CA ALA A 157 -18.44 69.52 24.70
C ALA A 157 -18.99 70.25 25.95
N PRO A 158 -18.63 71.52 26.25
CA PRO A 158 -19.19 72.23 27.41
C PRO A 158 -20.72 72.45 27.31
N HIS A 159 -21.26 72.45 26.09
CA HIS A 159 -22.68 72.67 25.82
C HIS A 159 -23.47 71.36 25.70
N LEU A 160 -22.79 70.22 25.53
CA LEU A 160 -23.36 68.87 25.58
C LEU A 160 -23.48 68.42 27.04
N ARG A 161 -24.60 68.71 27.71
CA ARG A 161 -24.84 68.16 29.06
C ARG A 161 -24.88 66.62 29.00
N ILE A 162 -23.97 66.00 29.74
CA ILE A 162 -23.65 64.56 29.72
C ILE A 162 -24.86 63.74 30.16
N GLY A 163 -25.51 63.07 29.20
CA GLY A 163 -26.45 61.97 29.41
C GLY A 163 -25.94 60.67 28.76
N ALA A 164 -26.45 59.52 29.22
CA ALA A 164 -25.99 58.15 28.92
C ALA A 164 -26.06 57.70 27.43
N GLY A 165 -26.34 58.61 26.49
CA GLY A 165 -26.25 58.37 25.04
C GLY A 165 -25.01 58.98 24.38
N SER A 166 -24.21 59.78 25.09
CA SER A 166 -23.04 60.47 24.52
C SER A 166 -21.89 59.52 24.12
N GLU A 167 -21.85 58.32 24.68
CA GLU A 167 -20.80 57.32 24.45
C GLU A 167 -20.98 56.61 23.11
N ILE A 168 -22.24 56.33 22.73
CA ILE A 168 -22.61 55.79 21.42
C ILE A 168 -22.27 56.80 20.33
N ALA A 169 -22.64 58.08 20.52
CA ALA A 169 -22.31 59.12 19.56
C ALA A 169 -20.79 59.25 19.38
N THR A 170 -20.01 59.22 20.48
CA THR A 170 -18.54 59.30 20.44
C THR A 170 -17.88 58.14 19.67
N PHE A 171 -18.39 56.90 19.83
CA PHE A 171 -17.88 55.74 19.08
C PHE A 171 -18.32 55.76 17.62
N GLN A 172 -19.53 56.25 17.32
CA GLN A 172 -20.01 56.51 15.95
C GLN A 172 -19.20 57.59 15.23
N PHE A 173 -18.73 58.63 15.95
CA PHE A 173 -17.80 59.61 15.36
C PHE A 173 -16.47 58.97 14.93
N CYS A 174 -15.99 57.96 15.65
CA CYS A 174 -14.78 57.20 15.27
C CYS A 174 -14.99 56.28 14.06
N GLN A 175 -16.22 55.83 13.77
CA GLN A 175 -16.51 55.03 12.57
C GLN A 175 -16.34 55.84 11.26
N GLY A 176 -16.46 57.17 11.31
CA GLY A 176 -16.30 58.04 10.14
C GLY A 176 -14.86 58.36 9.74
N ILE A 177 -13.85 57.92 10.51
CA ILE A 177 -12.43 58.21 10.23
C ILE A 177 -11.92 57.20 9.20
N ARG A 178 -12.05 57.56 7.91
CA ARG A 178 -11.63 56.82 6.69
C ARG A 178 -12.21 55.40 6.55
N ASP A 179 -13.06 55.24 5.53
CA ASP A 179 -13.66 54.01 4.98
C ASP A 179 -13.89 52.91 6.02
N GLY A 180 -15.10 52.84 6.60
CA GLY A 180 -15.53 52.01 7.73
C GLY A 180 -15.38 50.48 7.64
N LYS A 181 -14.37 49.98 6.94
CA LYS A 181 -14.00 48.58 6.76
C LYS A 181 -12.84 48.12 7.65
N ASN A 182 -12.17 49.02 8.38
CA ASN A 182 -11.02 48.65 9.21
C ASN A 182 -11.36 48.70 10.72
N LEU A 183 -11.94 47.60 11.23
CA LEU A 183 -12.35 47.43 12.64
C LEU A 183 -11.22 47.78 13.62
N ARG A 184 -9.97 47.46 13.25
CA ARG A 184 -8.77 47.77 14.04
C ARG A 184 -8.55 49.28 14.25
N ALA A 185 -8.88 50.11 13.25
CA ALA A 185 -8.76 51.57 13.33
C ALA A 185 -9.86 52.19 14.21
N ALA A 186 -11.09 51.66 14.14
CA ALA A 186 -12.19 52.10 15.00
C ALA A 186 -11.91 51.80 16.49
N VAL A 187 -11.41 50.59 16.78
CA VAL A 187 -11.01 50.20 18.14
C VAL A 187 -9.81 51.03 18.64
N GLN A 188 -8.85 51.38 17.77
CA GLN A 188 -7.75 52.29 18.13
C GLN A 188 -8.20 53.73 18.38
N CYS A 189 -9.14 54.26 17.60
CA CYS A 189 -9.71 55.59 17.80
C CYS A 189 -10.43 55.69 19.16
N ALA A 190 -11.29 54.71 19.46
CA ALA A 190 -12.02 54.66 20.73
C ALA A 190 -11.07 54.53 21.93
N SER A 191 -10.02 53.72 21.80
CA SER A 191 -8.97 53.61 22.81
C SER A 191 -8.25 54.94 23.07
N LYS A 192 -7.92 55.72 22.02
CA LYS A 192 -7.25 57.03 22.15
C LYS A 192 -8.14 58.14 22.69
N LEU A 193 -9.46 58.04 22.54
CA LEU A 193 -10.43 58.98 23.13
C LEU A 193 -10.64 58.77 24.65
N GLY A 194 -10.05 57.73 25.24
CA GLY A 194 -9.80 57.66 26.69
C GLY A 194 -11.01 57.35 27.58
N ARG A 195 -12.06 56.68 27.09
CA ARG A 195 -13.20 56.24 27.92
C ARG A 195 -13.07 54.78 28.34
N ARG A 196 -13.32 54.48 29.61
CA ARG A 196 -12.96 53.19 30.25
C ARG A 196 -14.08 52.14 30.37
N HIS A 197 -15.33 52.41 29.95
CA HIS A 197 -16.42 51.43 30.13
C HIS A 197 -17.36 51.42 28.91
N ILE A 198 -17.32 50.34 28.12
CA ILE A 198 -18.30 50.02 27.07
C ILE A 198 -18.94 48.69 27.45
N ALA A 199 -20.28 48.59 27.40
CA ALA A 199 -21.01 47.40 27.81
C ALA A 199 -20.72 46.19 26.88
N PRO A 200 -20.49 44.97 27.41
CA PRO A 200 -20.12 43.80 26.61
C PRO A 200 -21.15 43.38 25.54
N SER A 201 -22.43 43.60 25.81
CA SER A 201 -23.52 43.32 24.85
C SER A 201 -23.39 44.15 23.57
N ILE A 202 -22.92 45.40 23.68
CA ILE A 202 -22.71 46.29 22.53
C ILE A 202 -21.55 45.77 21.67
N ILE A 203 -20.50 45.22 22.29
CA ILE A 203 -19.37 44.63 21.57
C ILE A 203 -19.79 43.35 20.84
N ALA A 204 -20.57 42.48 21.50
CA ALA A 204 -21.12 41.27 20.89
C ALA A 204 -22.03 41.59 19.69
N GLN A 205 -22.87 42.62 19.83
CA GLN A 205 -23.75 43.10 18.75
C GLN A 205 -22.95 43.65 17.57
N VAL A 206 -21.87 44.41 17.81
CA VAL A 206 -20.98 44.94 16.75
C VAL A 206 -20.18 43.83 16.06
N CYS A 207 -19.67 42.83 16.80
CA CYS A 207 -19.02 41.66 16.20
C CYS A 207 -20.02 40.81 15.39
N ALA A 208 -21.29 40.78 15.80
CA ALA A 208 -22.35 40.08 15.06
C ALA A 208 -22.76 40.84 13.78
N GLU A 209 -22.83 42.17 13.80
CA GLU A 209 -23.23 42.99 12.64
C GLU A 209 -22.13 43.07 11.56
N THR A 210 -20.86 43.06 11.96
CA THR A 210 -19.71 43.05 11.03
C THR A 210 -19.57 41.77 10.21
N LEU A 211 -20.25 40.68 10.60
CA LEU A 211 -20.34 39.42 9.85
C LEU A 211 -21.15 39.55 8.54
N SER A 212 -21.94 40.62 8.38
CA SER A 212 -22.72 40.83 7.16
C SER A 212 -21.89 41.29 5.96
N VAL A 213 -20.62 41.71 6.14
CA VAL A 213 -19.82 42.35 5.08
C VAL A 213 -18.42 41.74 4.88
N SER A 214 -17.96 40.77 5.68
CA SER A 214 -16.65 40.09 5.42
C SER A 214 -16.59 38.63 5.90
N GLU A 215 -15.84 37.78 5.19
CA GLU A 215 -15.57 36.35 5.49
C GLU A 215 -14.78 36.08 6.80
N ALA A 216 -14.60 37.11 7.64
CA ALA A 216 -13.91 36.94 8.92
C ALA A 216 -14.76 36.09 9.88
N GLN A 217 -14.25 34.91 10.25
CA GLN A 217 -14.95 34.01 11.16
C GLN A 217 -15.12 34.66 12.55
N PRO A 218 -16.28 34.49 13.22
CA PRO A 218 -16.63 35.14 14.49
C PRO A 218 -15.56 35.02 15.59
N HIS A 219 -14.79 33.93 15.57
CA HIS A 219 -13.75 33.62 16.55
C HIS A 219 -12.58 34.64 16.52
N HIS A 220 -12.31 35.31 15.40
CA HIS A 220 -11.22 36.29 15.28
C HIS A 220 -11.57 37.64 15.92
N CYS A 221 -12.82 38.11 15.76
CA CYS A 221 -13.34 39.31 16.44
C CYS A 221 -13.29 39.12 17.96
N PHE A 222 -13.69 37.92 18.40
CA PHE A 222 -13.69 37.51 19.80
C PHE A 222 -12.28 37.53 20.42
N LEU A 223 -11.30 36.90 19.77
CA LEU A 223 -9.93 36.81 20.29
C LEU A 223 -9.24 38.18 20.38
N GLU A 224 -9.44 39.08 19.41
CA GLU A 224 -8.81 40.40 19.42
C GLU A 224 -9.46 41.33 20.47
N ALA A 225 -10.79 41.25 20.64
CA ALA A 225 -11.51 41.95 21.70
C ALA A 225 -11.11 41.43 23.09
N GLN A 226 -11.03 40.12 23.29
CA GLN A 226 -10.64 39.53 24.57
C GLN A 226 -9.18 39.86 24.94
N GLN A 227 -8.24 39.84 23.98
CA GLN A 227 -6.84 40.18 24.24
C GLN A 227 -6.64 41.65 24.63
N LYS A 228 -7.35 42.58 23.97
CA LYS A 228 -7.13 44.02 24.16
C LYS A 228 -8.05 44.66 25.19
N LEU A 229 -9.23 44.08 25.43
CA LEU A 229 -10.24 44.63 26.34
C LEU A 229 -10.47 43.77 27.59
N ARG A 230 -9.96 42.52 27.66
CA ARG A 230 -9.78 41.61 28.82
C ARG A 230 -10.98 41.22 29.72
N TRP A 231 -12.25 41.53 29.39
CA TRP A 231 -13.35 41.46 30.39
C TRP A 231 -14.64 40.83 29.79
N MET A 232 -14.97 39.56 30.13
CA MET A 232 -16.24 38.88 29.80
C MET A 232 -16.53 37.68 30.74
N ASP A 233 -17.77 37.47 31.19
CA ASP A 233 -18.18 36.36 32.07
C ASP A 233 -18.55 35.05 31.32
N LEU A 234 -18.64 33.93 32.05
CA LEU A 234 -18.88 32.60 31.49
C LEU A 234 -20.30 32.44 30.90
N ALA A 235 -21.30 33.14 31.42
CA ALA A 235 -22.67 33.05 30.93
C ALA A 235 -22.82 33.70 29.55
N ALA A 236 -22.19 34.85 29.33
CA ALA A 236 -22.11 35.50 28.02
C ALA A 236 -21.34 34.65 27.00
N GLN A 237 -20.34 33.88 27.44
CA GLN A 237 -19.62 32.95 26.57
C GLN A 237 -20.49 31.75 26.12
N VAL A 238 -21.36 31.24 27.00
CA VAL A 238 -22.24 30.10 26.71
C VAL A 238 -23.36 30.46 25.73
N SER A 239 -24.00 31.63 25.88
CA SER A 239 -25.04 32.08 24.94
C SER A 239 -24.47 32.22 23.52
N LEU A 240 -23.23 32.70 23.40
CA LEU A 240 -22.58 32.92 22.11
C LEU A 240 -22.34 31.62 21.31
N CYS A 241 -21.92 30.51 21.96
CA CYS A 241 -21.72 29.22 21.28
C CYS A 241 -23.06 28.51 20.97
N LYS A 242 -24.10 28.79 21.75
CA LYS A 242 -25.43 28.17 21.61
C LYS A 242 -26.25 28.81 20.48
N ASP A 243 -26.11 30.12 20.29
CA ASP A 243 -26.96 30.92 19.39
C ASP A 243 -26.29 31.26 18.04
N SER A 244 -25.21 30.55 17.66
CA SER A 244 -24.52 30.77 16.38
C SER A 244 -25.40 30.31 15.20
N PRO A 245 -25.79 31.20 14.26
CA PRO A 245 -26.80 30.91 13.24
C PRO A 245 -26.29 30.06 12.04
N ALA A 246 -25.17 29.34 12.17
CA ALA A 246 -24.63 28.54 11.08
C ALA A 246 -25.26 27.14 11.03
N PRO A 247 -25.65 26.61 9.85
CA PRO A 247 -26.33 25.31 9.69
C PRO A 247 -25.42 24.07 9.92
N ALA A 248 -24.20 24.25 10.44
CA ALA A 248 -23.27 23.15 10.69
C ALA A 248 -23.22 22.81 12.19
N ALA A 249 -23.77 21.66 12.55
CA ALA A 249 -23.79 21.13 13.92
C ALA A 249 -22.40 20.89 14.55
N THR A 250 -21.32 21.09 13.80
CA THR A 250 -19.93 21.03 14.27
C THR A 250 -19.47 22.30 15.00
N VAL A 251 -20.18 23.42 14.85
CA VAL A 251 -19.79 24.72 15.43
C VAL A 251 -19.85 24.75 16.96
N PRO A 252 -20.88 24.22 17.65
CA PRO A 252 -20.94 24.28 19.12
C PRO A 252 -19.84 23.44 19.80
N VAL A 253 -19.53 22.26 19.23
CA VAL A 253 -18.49 21.36 19.76
C VAL A 253 -17.10 21.95 19.50
N SER A 254 -16.87 22.53 18.31
CA SER A 254 -15.62 23.23 18.01
C SER A 254 -15.42 24.50 18.87
N CYS A 255 -16.49 25.27 19.09
CA CYS A 255 -16.52 26.44 19.97
C CYS A 255 -16.13 26.06 21.41
N ALA A 256 -16.72 24.99 21.96
CA ALA A 256 -16.39 24.49 23.28
C ALA A 256 -14.94 23.98 23.40
N MET A 257 -14.42 23.34 22.33
CA MET A 257 -13.05 22.83 22.29
C MET A 257 -12.00 23.95 22.24
N GLU A 258 -12.24 25.01 21.47
CA GLU A 258 -11.35 26.18 21.43
C GLU A 258 -11.39 26.98 22.74
N MET A 259 -12.56 27.13 23.36
CA MET A 259 -12.67 27.72 24.70
C MET A 259 -11.87 26.93 25.73
N LYS A 260 -11.84 25.59 25.64
CA LYS A 260 -11.02 24.74 26.52
C LYS A 260 -9.52 24.90 26.27
N ARG A 261 -9.11 25.12 25.02
CA ARG A 261 -7.70 25.41 24.68
C ARG A 261 -7.26 26.77 25.20
N ALA A 262 -8.09 27.80 25.01
CA ALA A 262 -7.80 29.16 25.47
C ALA A 262 -7.87 29.33 27.00
N SER A 263 -8.78 28.63 27.68
CA SER A 263 -8.86 28.66 29.15
C SER A 263 -7.67 27.96 29.82
N ARG A 264 -7.13 26.90 29.21
CA ARG A 264 -5.92 26.20 29.68
C ARG A 264 -4.66 27.07 29.61
N SER A 265 -4.60 28.06 28.71
CA SER A 265 -3.46 28.98 28.63
C SER A 265 -3.59 30.20 29.54
N LEU A 266 -4.78 30.47 30.09
CA LEU A 266 -5.08 31.69 30.84
C LEU A 266 -5.38 31.47 32.33
N LEU A 267 -5.58 30.23 32.81
CA LEU A 267 -5.90 29.94 34.22
C LEU A 267 -4.83 29.06 34.90
N PRO A 268 -4.38 29.40 36.13
CA PRO A 268 -3.43 28.59 36.89
C PRO A 268 -4.04 27.24 37.33
N SER A 269 -3.19 26.23 37.47
CA SER A 269 -3.45 24.78 37.54
C SER A 269 -4.20 24.26 38.79
N GLY A 270 -5.33 24.87 39.18
CA GLY A 270 -6.06 24.50 40.41
C GLY A 270 -7.59 24.44 40.34
N PHE A 271 -8.23 24.69 39.20
CA PHE A 271 -9.70 24.63 39.07
C PHE A 271 -10.18 23.21 38.69
N SER A 272 -11.19 22.69 39.40
CA SER A 272 -11.74 21.34 39.17
C SER A 272 -12.39 21.25 37.77
N SER A 273 -12.19 20.12 37.09
CA SER A 273 -12.70 19.88 35.73
C SER A 273 -14.20 19.53 35.68
N GLU A 274 -14.86 19.44 36.82
CA GLU A 274 -16.23 18.93 36.98
C GLU A 274 -17.32 19.81 36.31
N PRO A 275 -17.30 21.16 36.43
CA PRO A 275 -18.29 22.03 35.79
C PRO A 275 -18.23 21.97 34.26
N LEU A 276 -17.05 21.70 33.72
CA LEU A 276 -16.81 21.61 32.28
C LEU A 276 -17.31 20.27 31.70
N GLY A 277 -17.25 19.18 32.47
CA GLY A 277 -17.82 17.88 32.07
C GLY A 277 -19.34 17.94 31.94
N VAL A 278 -20.01 18.59 32.89
CA VAL A 278 -21.46 18.81 32.86
C VAL A 278 -21.87 19.74 31.70
N LEU A 279 -21.08 20.79 31.45
CA LEU A 279 -21.28 21.72 30.31
C LEU A 279 -21.28 20.96 28.97
N VAL A 280 -20.26 20.14 28.72
CA VAL A 280 -20.13 19.40 27.46
C VAL A 280 -21.18 18.27 27.37
N ALA A 281 -21.49 17.59 28.48
CA ALA A 281 -22.58 16.62 28.51
C ALA A 281 -23.94 17.24 28.12
N SER A 282 -24.26 18.46 28.59
CA SER A 282 -25.50 19.15 28.20
C SER A 282 -25.53 19.58 26.73
N LEU A 283 -24.38 19.96 26.16
CA LEU A 283 -24.24 20.33 24.75
C LEU A 283 -24.37 19.10 23.84
N CYS A 284 -23.79 17.96 24.24
CA CYS A 284 -23.87 16.71 23.48
C CYS A 284 -25.23 16.01 23.62
N HIS A 285 -25.98 16.24 24.71
CA HIS A 285 -27.32 15.67 24.89
C HIS A 285 -28.34 16.20 23.89
N GLY A 286 -28.16 17.43 23.38
CA GLY A 286 -29.02 18.02 22.35
C GLY A 286 -28.71 17.55 20.91
N ALA A 287 -27.65 16.75 20.70
CA ALA A 287 -27.27 16.28 19.38
C ALA A 287 -28.13 15.05 18.97
N ALA A 288 -28.98 15.22 17.95
CA ALA A 288 -29.86 14.15 17.46
C ALA A 288 -29.13 13.09 16.62
N ASN A 289 -27.88 13.33 16.22
CA ASN A 289 -27.12 12.46 15.31
C ASN A 289 -26.14 11.57 16.09
N ALA A 290 -26.24 10.25 15.91
CA ALA A 290 -25.41 9.24 16.56
C ALA A 290 -23.90 9.44 16.34
N THR A 291 -23.49 9.88 15.15
CA THR A 291 -22.07 10.17 14.87
C THR A 291 -21.56 11.36 15.67
N ILE A 292 -22.39 12.38 15.90
CA ILE A 292 -22.02 13.56 16.70
C ILE A 292 -21.91 13.19 18.18
N VAL A 293 -22.79 12.32 18.69
CA VAL A 293 -22.70 11.79 20.06
C VAL A 293 -21.44 10.95 20.24
N LEU A 294 -21.10 10.09 19.26
CA LEU A 294 -19.86 9.30 19.25
C LEU A 294 -18.59 10.18 19.21
N GLU A 295 -18.58 11.23 18.39
CA GLU A 295 -17.48 12.20 18.31
C GLU A 295 -17.31 12.95 19.64
N CYS A 296 -18.43 13.38 20.25
CA CYS A 296 -18.47 14.00 21.58
C CYS A 296 -17.87 13.10 22.65
N VAL A 297 -18.22 11.81 22.66
CA VAL A 297 -17.74 10.83 23.64
C VAL A 297 -16.25 10.52 23.42
N ARG A 298 -15.79 10.41 22.17
CA ARG A 298 -14.36 10.19 21.84
C ARG A 298 -13.45 11.34 22.27
N LEU A 299 -13.93 12.58 22.19
CA LEU A 299 -13.13 13.79 22.43
C LEU A 299 -13.02 14.18 23.92
N LEU A 300 -13.71 13.45 24.81
CA LEU A 300 -13.72 13.73 26.25
C LEU A 300 -13.00 12.63 27.04
N PRO A 301 -12.25 13.00 28.10
CA PRO A 301 -11.61 11.99 28.95
C PRO A 301 -12.68 11.12 29.61
N VAL A 302 -12.45 9.80 29.66
CA VAL A 302 -13.37 8.76 30.16
C VAL A 302 -13.97 9.09 31.54
N ARG A 303 -13.25 9.87 32.37
CA ARG A 303 -13.70 10.33 33.69
C ARG A 303 -14.78 11.43 33.67
N ALA A 304 -15.12 11.98 32.50
CA ALA A 304 -16.11 13.04 32.36
C ALA A 304 -17.56 12.53 32.46
N PHE A 305 -17.77 11.21 32.38
CA PHE A 305 -19.09 10.58 32.44
C PHE A 305 -19.11 9.46 33.47
N THR A 306 -20.22 9.37 34.23
CA THR A 306 -20.53 8.15 34.98
C THR A 306 -21.02 7.04 34.02
N ALA A 307 -20.88 5.77 34.40
CA ALA A 307 -21.32 4.65 33.57
C ALA A 307 -22.81 4.76 33.17
N ASP A 308 -23.67 5.27 34.06
CA ASP A 308 -25.10 5.47 33.77
C ASP A 308 -25.34 6.63 32.77
N GLN A 309 -24.53 7.68 32.81
CA GLN A 309 -24.58 8.78 31.83
C GLN A 309 -24.09 8.35 30.45
N ALA A 310 -23.02 7.55 30.37
CA ALA A 310 -22.52 7.00 29.11
C ALA A 310 -23.55 6.05 28.46
N VAL A 311 -24.15 5.15 29.24
CA VAL A 311 -25.20 4.25 28.76
C VAL A 311 -26.43 5.02 28.27
N ARG A 312 -26.85 6.09 28.98
CA ARG A 312 -27.97 6.95 28.54
C ARG A 312 -27.66 7.72 27.25
N LEU A 313 -26.45 8.29 27.12
CA LEU A 313 -26.00 8.99 25.91
C LEU A 313 -25.97 8.05 24.70
N CYS A 314 -25.50 6.82 24.88
CA CYS A 314 -25.42 5.82 23.81
C CYS A 314 -26.74 5.08 23.51
N ALA A 315 -27.68 5.02 24.46
CA ALA A 315 -29.02 4.45 24.25
C ALA A 315 -29.97 5.43 23.51
N ALA A 316 -29.77 6.74 23.67
CA ALA A 316 -30.55 7.76 22.95
C ALA A 316 -30.24 7.77 21.45
N SER A 317 -29.03 7.38 21.04
CA SER A 317 -28.60 7.34 19.64
C SER A 317 -29.06 6.11 18.84
N SER A 318 -29.78 5.16 19.46
CA SER A 318 -30.20 3.89 18.83
C SER A 318 -31.68 3.83 18.39
N MET A 319 -32.39 4.96 18.28
CA MET A 319 -33.74 4.99 17.69
C MET A 319 -33.65 4.93 16.15
N PRO A 320 -34.27 3.94 15.48
CA PRO A 320 -34.07 3.74 14.04
C PRO A 320 -34.98 4.65 13.21
N THR A 321 -34.40 5.67 12.56
CA THR A 321 -34.93 6.17 11.30
C THR A 321 -34.37 5.32 10.16
N LYS A 322 -35.25 4.49 9.59
CA LYS A 322 -35.07 3.67 8.38
C LYS A 322 -33.98 4.22 7.44
N LEU A 323 -32.90 3.46 7.20
CA LEU A 323 -32.19 3.47 5.91
C LEU A 323 -31.03 2.46 5.82
N SER A 324 -31.02 1.80 4.66
CA SER A 324 -29.89 1.34 3.85
C SER A 324 -29.13 0.09 4.26
N ASP A 325 -29.35 -0.95 3.45
CA ASP A 325 -28.55 -2.18 3.37
C ASP A 325 -27.11 -1.88 2.92
N ASN A 326 -26.15 -2.62 3.48
CA ASN A 326 -24.75 -2.67 3.09
C ASN A 326 -23.91 -1.40 3.27
N GLU A 327 -23.44 -1.14 4.50
CA GLU A 327 -22.01 -0.97 4.80
C GLU A 327 -21.76 -0.87 6.33
N GLY A 328 -20.93 -1.76 6.89
CA GLY A 328 -20.17 -1.50 8.13
C GLY A 328 -20.90 -1.46 9.50
N PHE A 329 -21.74 -2.45 9.83
CA PHE A 329 -22.48 -2.57 11.12
C PHE A 329 -21.64 -2.84 12.40
N VAL A 330 -20.39 -2.40 12.50
CA VAL A 330 -19.51 -2.78 13.64
C VAL A 330 -19.78 -1.96 14.93
N SER A 331 -20.56 -0.87 14.89
CA SER A 331 -20.67 0.07 16.03
C SER A 331 -21.91 -0.08 16.94
N LEU A 332 -22.88 -0.96 16.65
CA LEU A 332 -24.17 -1.01 17.38
C LEU A 332 -24.33 -2.17 18.37
N TYR A 333 -23.46 -3.18 18.34
CA TYR A 333 -23.58 -4.35 19.22
C TYR A 333 -23.34 -4.06 20.71
N PRO A 334 -22.31 -3.28 21.11
CA PRO A 334 -22.02 -3.05 22.53
C PRO A 334 -23.17 -2.36 23.26
N THR A 335 -23.86 -1.42 22.62
CA THR A 335 -24.94 -0.63 23.25
C THR A 335 -26.22 -1.44 23.40
N SER A 336 -26.60 -2.21 22.39
CA SER A 336 -27.76 -3.10 22.46
C SER A 336 -27.52 -4.29 23.41
N CYS A 337 -26.31 -4.86 23.40
CA CYS A 337 -25.89 -5.86 24.37
C CYS A 337 -25.99 -5.31 25.81
N ALA A 338 -25.42 -4.12 26.07
CA ALA A 338 -25.40 -3.54 27.41
C ALA A 338 -26.80 -3.18 27.94
N SER A 339 -27.71 -2.69 27.08
CA SER A 339 -29.09 -2.40 27.51
C SER A 339 -29.85 -3.68 27.89
N GLN A 340 -29.72 -4.75 27.09
CA GLN A 340 -30.32 -6.04 27.38
C GLN A 340 -29.72 -6.70 28.62
N ALA A 341 -28.39 -6.70 28.74
CA ALA A 341 -27.66 -7.21 29.89
C ALA A 341 -28.05 -6.48 31.18
N ARG A 342 -28.21 -5.15 31.14
CA ARG A 342 -28.69 -4.35 32.29
C ARG A 342 -30.06 -4.80 32.77
N SER A 343 -31.02 -4.97 31.86
CA SER A 343 -32.38 -5.41 32.21
C SER A 343 -32.41 -6.80 32.84
N ILE A 344 -31.56 -7.71 32.35
CA ILE A 344 -31.40 -9.06 32.92
C ILE A 344 -30.80 -8.97 34.32
N LEU A 345 -29.67 -8.27 34.48
CA LEU A 345 -28.99 -8.14 35.77
C LEU A 345 -29.84 -7.42 36.83
N GLN A 346 -30.64 -6.41 36.44
CA GLN A 346 -31.57 -5.74 37.33
C GLN A 346 -32.66 -6.67 37.85
N ARG A 347 -33.25 -7.52 36.99
CA ARG A 347 -34.24 -8.52 37.43
C ARG A 347 -33.61 -9.55 38.36
N ALA A 348 -32.39 -9.97 38.06
CA ALA A 348 -31.66 -10.93 38.85
C ALA A 348 -31.35 -10.43 40.27
N LEU A 349 -30.89 -9.17 40.39
CA LEU A 349 -30.64 -8.51 41.69
C LEU A 349 -31.88 -8.39 42.58
N LEU A 350 -33.07 -8.25 41.98
CA LEU A 350 -34.33 -8.20 42.74
C LEU A 350 -34.70 -9.54 43.38
N VAL A 351 -34.25 -10.65 42.77
CA VAL A 351 -34.57 -12.01 43.23
C VAL A 351 -33.56 -12.49 44.27
N ASP A 352 -32.27 -12.19 44.08
CA ASP A 352 -31.20 -12.76 44.91
C ASP A 352 -31.05 -12.08 46.28
N GLY A 353 -31.62 -10.88 46.47
CA GLY A 353 -31.61 -10.14 47.75
C GLY A 353 -30.22 -9.72 48.26
N SER A 354 -29.15 -10.25 47.66
CA SER A 354 -27.75 -9.99 47.97
C SER A 354 -27.18 -8.97 46.98
N ASN A 355 -26.63 -7.87 47.49
CA ASN A 355 -25.94 -6.85 46.70
C ASN A 355 -24.51 -7.29 46.31
N ASP A 356 -24.30 -8.57 45.99
CA ASP A 356 -22.95 -9.18 45.87
C ASP A 356 -22.27 -8.95 44.50
N LEU A 357 -22.87 -8.14 43.63
CA LEU A 357 -22.25 -7.75 42.36
C LEU A 357 -21.00 -6.87 42.55
N GLY A 358 -20.86 -6.19 43.69
CA GLY A 358 -19.76 -5.26 43.97
C GLY A 358 -19.74 -4.00 43.08
N MET A 359 -20.71 -3.88 42.16
CA MET A 359 -20.90 -2.75 41.25
C MET A 359 -22.37 -2.64 40.82
N SER A 360 -22.76 -1.54 40.18
CA SER A 360 -24.13 -1.36 39.68
C SER A 360 -24.41 -2.31 38.50
N ALA A 361 -25.67 -2.70 38.31
CA ALA A 361 -26.10 -3.51 37.17
C ALA A 361 -25.71 -2.89 35.81
N SER A 362 -25.71 -1.55 35.72
CA SER A 362 -25.25 -0.83 34.53
C SER A 362 -23.75 -1.00 34.27
N ALA A 363 -22.92 -0.93 35.32
CA ALA A 363 -21.47 -1.11 35.19
C ALA A 363 -21.13 -2.56 34.79
N ALA A 364 -21.77 -3.54 35.42
CA ALA A 364 -21.61 -4.94 35.07
C ALA A 364 -22.08 -5.25 33.63
N ALA A 365 -23.19 -4.65 33.18
CA ALA A 365 -23.66 -4.80 31.81
C ALA A 365 -22.67 -4.25 30.77
N VAL A 366 -22.03 -3.11 31.08
CA VAL A 366 -20.96 -2.58 30.23
C VAL A 366 -19.76 -3.52 30.22
N GLN A 367 -19.33 -4.03 31.37
CA GLN A 367 -18.20 -4.97 31.45
C GLN A 367 -18.44 -6.24 30.63
N VAL A 368 -19.65 -6.82 30.68
CA VAL A 368 -20.00 -8.02 29.90
C VAL A 368 -19.96 -7.74 28.39
N CYS A 369 -20.32 -6.53 27.97
CA CYS A 369 -20.51 -6.17 26.57
C CYS A 369 -19.40 -5.28 25.96
N GLU A 370 -18.34 -4.96 26.70
CA GLU A 370 -17.30 -3.98 26.31
C GLU A 370 -16.62 -4.34 24.98
N ALA A 371 -16.38 -5.63 24.73
CA ALA A 371 -15.78 -6.14 23.50
C ALA A 371 -16.75 -7.00 22.65
N ALA A 372 -18.05 -6.83 22.85
CA ALA A 372 -19.05 -7.67 22.19
C ALA A 372 -19.13 -7.38 20.68
N THR A 373 -18.84 -8.39 19.87
CA THR A 373 -19.06 -8.36 18.42
C THR A 373 -20.45 -8.87 18.01
N SER A 374 -21.24 -9.36 18.99
CA SER A 374 -22.59 -9.90 18.80
C SER A 374 -23.43 -9.77 20.09
N HIS A 375 -24.70 -10.19 20.06
CA HIS A 375 -25.55 -10.31 21.26
C HIS A 375 -25.25 -11.55 22.11
N ALA A 376 -24.17 -12.28 21.83
CA ALA A 376 -23.83 -13.50 22.57
C ALA A 376 -23.65 -13.28 24.08
N PRO A 377 -23.02 -12.19 24.58
CA PRO A 377 -22.88 -11.97 26.02
C PRO A 377 -24.22 -11.75 26.72
N SER A 378 -25.12 -10.94 26.15
CA SER A 378 -26.45 -10.71 26.71
C SER A 378 -27.34 -11.96 26.63
N LYS A 379 -27.21 -12.76 25.55
CA LYS A 379 -27.88 -14.05 25.42
C LYS A 379 -27.36 -15.07 26.43
N CYS A 380 -26.05 -15.14 26.64
CA CYS A 380 -25.43 -15.96 27.69
C CYS A 380 -25.97 -15.58 29.08
N LEU A 381 -26.09 -14.28 29.40
CA LEU A 381 -26.70 -13.83 30.64
C LEU A 381 -28.18 -14.25 30.75
N ALA A 382 -28.95 -14.10 29.67
CA ALA A 382 -30.36 -14.50 29.66
C ALA A 382 -30.52 -16.01 29.91
N ASP A 383 -29.67 -16.83 29.30
CA ASP A 383 -29.71 -18.29 29.40
C ASP A 383 -29.15 -18.81 30.74
N THR A 384 -28.41 -17.99 31.49
CA THR A 384 -27.85 -18.32 32.82
C THR A 384 -28.66 -17.77 33.99
N GLN A 385 -29.58 -16.81 33.78
CA GLN A 385 -30.34 -16.16 34.86
C GLN A 385 -31.19 -17.11 35.72
N HIS A 386 -31.51 -18.30 35.21
CA HIS A 386 -32.28 -19.33 35.92
C HIS A 386 -31.40 -20.34 36.66
N ASP A 387 -30.08 -20.19 36.57
CA ASP A 387 -29.10 -21.05 37.23
C ASP A 387 -28.86 -20.58 38.67
N GLN A 388 -29.58 -21.16 39.62
CA GLN A 388 -29.47 -20.83 41.06
C GLN A 388 -28.09 -21.14 41.67
N ALA A 389 -27.23 -21.90 41.00
CA ALA A 389 -25.89 -22.20 41.51
C ALA A 389 -24.89 -21.06 41.22
N LEU A 390 -25.21 -20.19 40.25
CA LEU A 390 -24.35 -19.09 39.84
C LEU A 390 -24.82 -17.79 40.50
N SER A 391 -23.94 -17.15 41.26
CA SER A 391 -24.19 -15.79 41.75
C SER A 391 -24.14 -14.79 40.60
N ALA A 392 -24.72 -13.60 40.82
CA ALA A 392 -24.72 -12.56 39.78
C ALA A 392 -23.31 -12.13 39.33
N ARG A 393 -22.32 -12.20 40.23
CA ARG A 393 -20.92 -11.96 39.89
C ARG A 393 -20.34 -13.06 38.98
N LEU A 394 -20.71 -14.32 39.21
CA LEU A 394 -20.30 -15.45 38.38
C LEU A 394 -20.96 -15.42 36.99
N TRP A 395 -22.21 -14.96 36.88
CA TRP A 395 -22.84 -14.73 35.56
C TRP A 395 -22.05 -13.73 34.72
N VAL A 396 -21.67 -12.60 35.32
CA VAL A 396 -20.86 -11.57 34.65
C VAL A 396 -19.53 -12.15 34.19
N GLN A 397 -18.82 -12.87 35.06
CA GLN A 397 -17.53 -13.49 34.71
C GLN A 397 -17.67 -14.54 33.59
N LEU A 398 -18.69 -15.39 33.65
CA LEU A 398 -18.91 -16.45 32.66
C LEU A 398 -19.22 -15.90 31.27
N CYS A 399 -20.05 -14.86 31.21
CA CYS A 399 -20.54 -14.30 29.95
C CYS A 399 -19.68 -13.14 29.42
N GLN A 400 -18.67 -12.70 30.17
CA GLN A 400 -17.72 -11.70 29.69
C GLN A 400 -16.96 -12.22 28.46
N HIS A 401 -16.92 -11.43 27.40
CA HIS A 401 -16.29 -11.78 26.11
C HIS A 401 -16.88 -13.02 25.41
N ALA A 402 -18.10 -13.43 25.76
CA ALA A 402 -18.75 -14.55 25.08
C ALA A 402 -19.02 -14.22 23.60
N THR A 403 -18.51 -15.05 22.69
CA THR A 403 -18.77 -14.95 21.24
C THR A 403 -19.98 -15.79 20.80
N SER A 404 -20.40 -16.75 21.64
CA SER A 404 -21.56 -17.62 21.47
C SER A 404 -22.23 -17.93 22.82
N ASN A 405 -23.24 -18.81 22.84
CA ASN A 405 -23.83 -19.35 24.07
C ASN A 405 -23.03 -20.55 24.66
N ALA A 406 -21.87 -20.88 24.10
CA ALA A 406 -21.05 -21.99 24.57
C ALA A 406 -20.60 -21.91 26.03
N PRO A 407 -20.27 -20.73 26.63
CA PRO A 407 -19.91 -20.66 28.05
C PRO A 407 -21.02 -21.18 28.97
N GLN A 408 -22.27 -20.84 28.66
CA GLN A 408 -23.45 -21.31 29.40
C GLN A 408 -23.66 -22.82 29.23
N LEU A 409 -23.59 -23.34 28.01
CA LEU A 409 -23.74 -24.77 27.74
C LEU A 409 -22.59 -25.58 28.37
N CYS A 410 -21.39 -25.02 28.42
CA CYS A 410 -20.23 -25.59 29.08
C CYS A 410 -20.47 -25.75 30.59
N VAL A 411 -20.87 -24.69 31.31
CA VAL A 411 -21.16 -24.79 32.75
C VAL A 411 -22.31 -25.74 33.04
N LYS A 412 -23.36 -25.71 32.21
CA LYS A 412 -24.47 -26.66 32.30
C LYS A 412 -23.99 -28.11 32.20
N SER A 413 -23.04 -28.41 31.32
CA SER A 413 -22.45 -29.74 31.14
C SER A 413 -21.58 -30.17 32.33
N LEU A 414 -20.95 -29.20 33.02
CA LEU A 414 -20.14 -29.43 34.20
C LEU A 414 -20.94 -29.58 35.51
N ARG A 415 -22.23 -29.26 35.50
CA ARG A 415 -23.09 -29.27 36.70
C ARG A 415 -23.13 -30.63 37.43
N LYS A 416 -23.02 -31.74 36.70
CA LYS A 416 -22.91 -33.08 37.32
C LYS A 416 -21.71 -33.19 38.28
N PHE A 417 -20.59 -32.55 37.94
CA PHE A 417 -19.38 -32.55 38.77
C PHE A 417 -19.49 -31.58 39.94
N VAL A 418 -20.14 -30.43 39.73
CA VAL A 418 -20.45 -29.46 40.79
C VAL A 418 -21.35 -30.08 41.85
N ASN A 419 -22.42 -30.75 41.43
CA ASN A 419 -23.34 -31.43 42.34
C ASN A 419 -22.65 -32.57 43.12
N SER A 420 -21.68 -33.26 42.49
CA SER A 420 -20.86 -34.28 43.16
C SER A 420 -19.70 -33.72 44.02
N GLN A 421 -19.58 -32.40 44.14
CA GLN A 421 -18.50 -31.70 44.86
C GLN A 421 -17.07 -31.99 44.34
N ARG A 422 -16.94 -32.55 43.13
CA ARG A 422 -15.63 -32.78 42.49
C ARG A 422 -15.07 -31.51 41.83
N LEU A 423 -15.95 -30.55 41.54
CA LEU A 423 -15.60 -29.27 40.92
C LEU A 423 -16.37 -28.16 41.63
N ASP A 424 -15.69 -27.15 42.14
CA ASP A 424 -16.36 -25.97 42.68
C ASP A 424 -16.96 -25.12 41.54
N ILE A 425 -18.05 -24.40 41.82
CA ILE A 425 -18.74 -23.58 40.82
C ILE A 425 -17.82 -22.47 40.25
N TYR A 426 -16.95 -21.89 41.07
CA TYR A 426 -15.95 -20.92 40.62
C TYR A 426 -14.95 -21.55 39.63
N ALA A 427 -14.56 -22.81 39.88
CA ALA A 427 -13.68 -23.55 38.99
C ALA A 427 -14.39 -23.92 37.68
N ALA A 428 -15.68 -24.29 37.73
CA ALA A 428 -16.48 -24.53 36.53
C ALA A 428 -16.60 -23.27 35.65
N VAL A 429 -16.85 -22.10 36.26
CA VAL A 429 -16.90 -20.82 35.55
C VAL A 429 -15.52 -20.46 34.97
N ALA A 430 -14.45 -20.63 35.74
CA ALA A 430 -13.09 -20.38 35.24
C ALA A 430 -12.70 -21.26 34.05
N ALA A 431 -13.15 -22.52 34.02
CA ALA A 431 -12.94 -23.42 32.89
C ALA A 431 -13.72 -22.96 31.64
N CYS A 432 -14.97 -22.53 31.83
CA CYS A 432 -15.92 -22.22 30.76
C CYS A 432 -15.93 -20.77 30.30
N GLN A 433 -15.28 -19.84 31.02
CA GLN A 433 -15.17 -18.45 30.59
C GLN A 433 -14.47 -18.39 29.21
N GLN A 434 -15.00 -17.57 28.30
CA GLN A 434 -14.51 -17.43 26.92
C GLN A 434 -14.56 -18.72 26.08
N ALA A 435 -15.32 -19.74 26.50
CA ALA A 435 -15.49 -20.95 25.71
C ALA A 435 -16.20 -20.64 24.38
N GLU A 436 -15.56 -20.99 23.25
CA GLU A 436 -16.19 -20.93 21.92
C GLU A 436 -17.01 -22.20 21.62
N TYR A 437 -16.63 -23.32 22.25
CA TYR A 437 -17.20 -24.66 22.08
C TYR A 437 -17.34 -25.37 23.44
N LEU A 438 -17.89 -26.59 23.45
CA LEU A 438 -17.98 -27.43 24.65
C LEU A 438 -16.64 -28.06 25.09
N GLY A 439 -15.55 -27.75 24.39
CA GLY A 439 -14.21 -28.29 24.63
C GLY A 439 -13.73 -28.24 26.09
N PRO A 440 -13.94 -27.16 26.86
CA PRO A 440 -13.56 -27.14 28.28
C PRO A 440 -14.35 -28.15 29.11
N ALA A 441 -15.64 -28.34 28.81
CA ALA A 441 -16.49 -29.31 29.51
C ALA A 441 -16.11 -30.76 29.17
N ASP A 442 -15.81 -31.02 27.89
CA ASP A 442 -15.32 -32.33 27.42
C ASP A 442 -13.96 -32.66 28.04
N CYS A 443 -13.06 -31.67 28.11
CA CYS A 443 -11.76 -31.79 28.76
C CYS A 443 -11.89 -32.13 30.25
N VAL A 444 -12.70 -31.40 31.02
CA VAL A 444 -12.89 -31.69 32.46
C VAL A 444 -13.55 -33.07 32.65
N THR A 445 -14.50 -33.42 31.78
CA THR A 445 -15.16 -34.74 31.81
C THR A 445 -14.14 -35.85 31.61
N GLU A 446 -13.30 -35.77 30.58
CA GLU A 446 -12.23 -36.74 30.31
C GLU A 446 -11.23 -36.78 31.46
N LEU A 447 -10.79 -35.61 31.97
CA LEU A 447 -9.79 -35.54 33.03
C LEU A 447 -10.25 -36.26 34.30
N PHE A 448 -11.48 -36.05 34.72
CA PHE A 448 -12.04 -36.73 35.90
C PHE A 448 -12.28 -38.23 35.69
N GLN A 449 -12.33 -38.71 34.44
CA GLN A 449 -12.35 -40.12 34.10
C GLN A 449 -10.96 -40.74 34.16
N VAL A 450 -9.96 -40.10 33.55
CA VAL A 450 -8.58 -40.65 33.44
C VAL A 450 -7.72 -40.40 34.69
N ALA A 451 -8.05 -39.36 35.46
CA ALA A 451 -7.28 -38.95 36.65
C ALA A 451 -8.23 -38.55 37.81
N PRO A 452 -8.85 -39.53 38.49
CA PRO A 452 -9.94 -39.26 39.43
C PRO A 452 -9.54 -38.44 40.65
N GLY A 453 -8.25 -38.43 41.03
CA GLY A 453 -7.71 -37.69 42.17
C GLY A 453 -7.34 -36.22 41.90
N VAL A 454 -7.50 -35.74 40.67
CA VAL A 454 -7.16 -34.34 40.31
C VAL A 454 -8.16 -33.37 40.95
N SER A 455 -7.65 -32.29 41.55
CA SER A 455 -8.51 -31.26 42.14
C SER A 455 -9.28 -30.47 41.07
N GLY A 456 -10.49 -30.00 41.41
CA GLY A 456 -11.28 -29.17 40.51
C GLY A 456 -10.58 -27.89 40.04
N LYS A 457 -9.68 -27.32 40.86
CA LYS A 457 -8.87 -26.15 40.49
C LYS A 457 -7.86 -26.48 39.38
N VAL A 458 -7.18 -27.61 39.48
CA VAL A 458 -6.25 -28.09 38.44
C VAL A 458 -7.01 -28.39 37.15
N ALA A 459 -8.18 -29.04 37.26
CA ALA A 459 -9.05 -29.30 36.11
C ALA A 459 -9.47 -28.02 35.38
N ALA A 460 -9.88 -26.99 36.12
CA ALA A 460 -10.27 -25.71 35.56
C ALA A 460 -9.12 -24.99 34.87
N GLN A 461 -7.93 -24.98 35.48
CA GLN A 461 -6.73 -24.35 34.91
C GLN A 461 -6.25 -25.07 33.63
N LEU A 462 -6.26 -26.41 33.63
CA LEU A 462 -5.85 -27.20 32.47
C LEU A 462 -6.82 -27.05 31.29
N CYS A 463 -8.12 -27.08 31.57
CA CYS A 463 -9.16 -27.12 30.55
C CYS A 463 -9.66 -25.73 30.12
N HIS A 464 -9.15 -24.66 30.71
CA HIS A 464 -9.46 -23.30 30.28
C HIS A 464 -9.06 -23.10 28.80
N ALA A 465 -10.00 -22.59 28.00
CA ALA A 465 -9.85 -22.40 26.55
C ALA A 465 -9.52 -23.68 25.74
N ALA A 466 -9.78 -24.88 26.30
CA ALA A 466 -9.62 -26.13 25.58
C ALA A 466 -10.61 -26.23 24.41
N LYS A 467 -10.12 -26.56 23.20
CA LYS A 467 -10.98 -26.81 22.03
C LYS A 467 -11.63 -28.19 22.06
N ASN A 468 -11.00 -29.15 22.72
CA ASN A 468 -11.41 -30.56 22.80
C ASN A 468 -10.84 -31.19 24.09
N SER A 469 -10.96 -32.52 24.26
CA SER A 469 -10.41 -33.27 25.40
C SER A 469 -8.90 -33.52 25.36
N GLY A 470 -8.18 -32.96 24.38
CA GLY A 470 -6.73 -33.08 24.20
C GLY A 470 -5.90 -32.73 25.44
N PRO A 471 -6.18 -31.63 26.17
CA PRO A 471 -5.40 -31.26 27.36
C PRO A 471 -5.49 -32.31 28.46
N ALA A 472 -6.67 -32.92 28.67
CA ALA A 472 -6.87 -33.97 29.65
C ALA A 472 -6.11 -35.25 29.30
N ARG A 473 -6.15 -35.67 28.03
CA ARG A 473 -5.40 -36.83 27.55
C ARG A 473 -3.90 -36.60 27.66
N CYS A 474 -3.42 -35.42 27.25
CA CYS A 474 -2.04 -35.00 27.45
C CYS A 474 -1.64 -35.07 28.93
N PHE A 475 -2.46 -34.53 29.84
CA PHE A 475 -2.17 -34.53 31.27
C PHE A 475 -2.04 -35.94 31.84
N SER A 476 -2.88 -36.88 31.39
CA SER A 476 -2.80 -38.29 31.79
C SER A 476 -1.56 -39.00 31.26
N ALA A 477 -1.12 -38.64 30.04
CA ALA A 477 0.06 -39.21 29.39
C ALA A 477 1.38 -38.54 29.83
N ALA A 478 1.31 -37.39 30.51
CA ALA A 478 2.49 -36.64 30.92
C ALA A 478 3.33 -37.45 31.94
N PRO A 479 4.67 -37.34 31.89
CA PRO A 479 5.56 -38.11 32.76
C PRO A 479 5.14 -38.05 34.24
N PHE A 480 5.14 -39.20 34.92
CA PHE A 480 4.74 -39.30 36.33
C PHE A 480 5.60 -38.47 37.29
N VAL A 481 6.84 -38.17 36.90
CA VAL A 481 7.78 -37.35 37.68
C VAL A 481 7.35 -35.87 37.73
N TYR A 482 6.45 -35.41 36.84
CA TYR A 482 5.99 -34.03 36.82
C TYR A 482 4.87 -33.81 37.84
N ASP A 483 4.97 -32.72 38.58
CA ASP A 483 3.87 -32.23 39.40
C ASP A 483 2.72 -31.67 38.55
N ASP A 484 1.56 -31.43 39.17
CA ASP A 484 0.37 -30.92 38.48
C ASP A 484 0.64 -29.57 37.78
N VAL A 485 1.53 -28.73 38.33
CA VAL A 485 1.84 -27.40 37.78
C VAL A 485 2.61 -27.52 36.46
N LEU A 486 3.59 -28.41 36.40
CA LEU A 486 4.34 -28.72 35.18
C LEU A 486 3.46 -29.43 34.15
N LYS A 487 2.60 -30.37 34.59
CA LYS A 487 1.64 -31.04 33.70
C LYS A 487 0.64 -30.06 33.09
N ILE A 488 0.09 -29.13 33.87
CA ILE A 488 -0.74 -28.04 33.36
C ILE A 488 0.05 -27.22 32.34
N SER A 489 1.25 -26.78 32.69
CA SER A 489 2.07 -25.93 31.81
C SER A 489 2.41 -26.60 30.47
N LEU A 490 2.58 -27.93 30.47
CA LEU A 490 2.83 -28.74 29.29
C LEU A 490 1.59 -28.91 28.40
N CYS A 491 0.45 -29.20 29.03
CA CYS A 491 -0.74 -29.69 28.34
C CYS A 491 -1.83 -28.63 28.11
N MET A 492 -1.68 -27.43 28.68
CA MET A 492 -2.58 -26.31 28.43
C MET A 492 -2.63 -26.01 26.92
N LEU A 493 -3.85 -26.02 26.36
CA LEU A 493 -4.14 -25.87 24.93
C LEU A 493 -3.65 -27.02 24.02
N ALA A 494 -3.28 -28.19 24.57
CA ALA A 494 -2.91 -29.33 23.76
C ALA A 494 -4.10 -29.87 22.96
N GLU A 495 -3.93 -30.11 21.65
CA GLU A 495 -4.98 -30.69 20.81
C GLU A 495 -5.03 -32.23 20.90
N ASN A 496 -3.92 -32.85 21.33
CA ASN A 496 -3.75 -34.29 21.46
C ASN A 496 -2.67 -34.63 22.52
N THR A 497 -2.23 -35.89 22.61
CA THR A 497 -1.22 -36.36 23.57
C THR A 497 0.23 -36.02 23.19
N ALA A 498 0.48 -35.38 22.03
CA ALA A 498 1.83 -35.16 21.53
C ALA A 498 2.75 -34.33 22.45
N PRO A 499 2.30 -33.31 23.21
CA PRO A 499 3.19 -32.61 24.15
C PRO A 499 3.73 -33.53 25.25
N ALA A 500 2.90 -34.47 25.73
CA ALA A 500 3.32 -35.46 26.71
C ALA A 500 4.33 -36.46 26.13
N LEU A 501 4.04 -37.01 24.95
CA LEU A 501 4.95 -37.92 24.25
C LEU A 501 6.28 -37.23 23.89
N CYS A 502 6.22 -35.96 23.51
CA CYS A 502 7.38 -35.11 23.32
C CYS A 502 8.18 -35.05 24.62
N ALA A 503 7.59 -34.66 25.75
CA ALA A 503 8.29 -34.54 27.03
C ALA A 503 8.89 -35.86 27.55
N GLU A 504 8.23 -36.99 27.28
CA GLU A 504 8.70 -38.34 27.60
C GLU A 504 9.92 -38.74 26.76
N SER A 505 9.92 -38.42 25.46
CA SER A 505 10.99 -38.77 24.51
C SER A 505 12.26 -37.95 24.66
N VAL A 506 12.30 -36.94 25.55
CA VAL A 506 13.41 -35.98 25.60
C VAL A 506 14.73 -36.64 26.01
N ILE A 507 15.74 -36.47 25.15
CA ILE A 507 17.12 -36.97 25.18
C ILE A 507 17.86 -36.65 26.48
N THR A 508 18.91 -37.44 26.74
CA THR A 508 19.89 -37.30 27.84
C THR A 508 20.35 -35.86 28.12
N ARG A 509 20.47 -35.01 27.09
CA ARG A 509 20.92 -33.61 27.22
C ARG A 509 20.03 -32.75 28.13
N LEU A 510 18.73 -33.01 28.18
CA LEU A 510 17.77 -32.25 29.00
C LEU A 510 17.16 -33.11 30.13
N ALA A 511 17.70 -34.29 30.40
CA ALA A 511 17.10 -35.27 31.30
C ALA A 511 16.74 -34.69 32.68
N ASN A 512 17.60 -33.82 33.22
CA ASN A 512 17.48 -33.27 34.57
C ASN A 512 16.80 -31.89 34.64
N GLN A 513 16.19 -31.41 33.54
CA GLN A 513 15.61 -30.05 33.47
C GLN A 513 14.13 -30.08 33.04
N PRO A 514 13.20 -30.44 33.94
CA PRO A 514 11.80 -30.64 33.58
C PRO A 514 11.12 -29.36 33.06
N SER A 515 11.47 -28.18 33.60
CA SER A 515 10.94 -26.89 33.13
C SER A 515 11.30 -26.59 31.67
N VAL A 516 12.54 -26.92 31.26
CA VAL A 516 13.00 -26.76 29.87
C VAL A 516 12.29 -27.74 28.94
N LYS A 517 12.12 -29.00 29.37
CA LYS A 517 11.33 -29.99 28.61
C LYS A 517 9.90 -29.51 28.37
N VAL A 518 9.26 -28.98 29.41
CA VAL A 518 7.92 -28.40 29.31
C VAL A 518 7.89 -27.22 28.34
N ALA A 519 8.85 -26.30 28.43
CA ALA A 519 8.93 -25.15 27.54
C ALA A 519 9.15 -25.54 26.06
N LEU A 520 9.94 -26.59 25.81
CA LEU A 520 10.21 -27.14 24.49
C LEU A 520 8.97 -27.81 23.87
N CYS A 521 8.26 -28.62 24.65
CA CYS A 521 7.17 -29.48 24.18
C CYS A 521 5.78 -28.85 24.26
N ARG A 522 5.63 -27.69 24.92
CA ARG A 522 4.35 -26.98 25.01
C ARG A 522 3.83 -26.61 23.62
N GLY A 523 2.61 -27.04 23.31
CA GLY A 523 1.95 -26.80 22.03
C GLY A 523 2.44 -27.70 20.88
N ALA A 524 3.25 -28.72 21.17
CA ALA A 524 3.69 -29.67 20.16
C ALA A 524 2.51 -30.50 19.62
N THR A 525 2.44 -30.67 18.30
CA THR A 525 1.46 -31.56 17.65
C THR A 525 2.06 -32.92 17.28
N THR A 526 3.38 -33.05 17.36
CA THR A 526 4.19 -34.26 17.13
C THR A 526 5.39 -34.29 18.09
N SER A 527 6.23 -35.33 18.03
CA SER A 527 7.51 -35.40 18.76
C SER A 527 8.65 -34.62 18.09
N ALA A 528 8.38 -33.87 17.01
CA ALA A 528 9.39 -33.14 16.26
C ALA A 528 10.20 -32.09 17.07
N PRO A 529 9.66 -31.39 18.08
CA PRO A 529 10.48 -30.48 18.90
C PRO A 529 11.64 -31.19 19.62
N VAL A 530 11.42 -32.43 20.06
CA VAL A 530 12.49 -33.25 20.65
C VAL A 530 13.50 -33.68 19.60
N ALA A 531 13.03 -34.17 18.45
CA ALA A 531 13.91 -34.57 17.35
C ALA A 531 14.80 -33.40 16.87
N CYS A 532 14.22 -32.19 16.80
CA CYS A 532 14.96 -30.95 16.57
C CYS A 532 16.00 -30.73 17.67
N ALA A 533 15.63 -30.87 18.95
CA ALA A 533 16.55 -30.65 20.06
C ALA A 533 17.71 -31.68 20.12
N SER A 534 17.51 -32.92 19.67
CA SER A 534 18.61 -33.91 19.53
C SER A 534 19.61 -33.52 18.45
N GLU A 535 19.11 -33.01 17.32
CA GLU A 535 19.94 -32.64 16.19
C GLU A 535 20.55 -31.24 16.35
N ALA A 536 20.08 -30.43 17.30
CA ALA A 536 20.60 -29.09 17.49
C ALA A 536 22.10 -29.09 17.86
N PRO A 537 22.88 -28.10 17.37
CA PRO A 537 24.32 -28.03 17.62
C PRO A 537 24.73 -28.21 19.10
N LEU A 538 25.84 -28.90 19.32
CA LEU A 538 26.47 -29.00 20.64
C LEU A 538 26.99 -27.61 21.06
N GLY A 539 26.77 -27.24 22.32
CA GLY A 539 27.19 -25.95 22.87
C GLY A 539 26.13 -24.84 22.86
N MET A 540 24.97 -25.05 22.23
CA MET A 540 23.79 -24.20 22.42
C MET A 540 23.20 -24.38 23.82
N ASP A 541 22.96 -23.29 24.56
CA ASP A 541 22.31 -23.33 25.87
C ASP A 541 20.81 -23.67 25.78
N GLU A 542 20.22 -23.99 26.93
CA GLU A 542 18.84 -24.50 26.99
C GLU A 542 17.79 -23.47 26.56
N ALA A 543 18.02 -22.18 26.83
CA ALA A 543 17.08 -21.14 26.44
C ALA A 543 17.04 -20.98 24.91
N ASN A 544 18.20 -20.96 24.27
CA ASN A 544 18.30 -20.88 22.81
C ASN A 544 17.81 -22.16 22.12
N LEU A 545 18.01 -23.32 22.73
CA LEU A 545 17.47 -24.59 22.25
C LEU A 545 15.93 -24.59 22.23
N VAL A 546 15.29 -24.07 23.29
CA VAL A 546 13.84 -23.90 23.33
C VAL A 546 13.38 -22.91 22.26
N ILE A 547 14.06 -21.77 22.08
CA ILE A 547 13.70 -20.80 21.03
C ILE A 547 13.75 -21.45 19.65
N LEU A 548 14.80 -22.23 19.37
CA LEU A 548 15.02 -22.89 18.09
C LEU A 548 13.95 -23.94 17.76
N CYS A 549 13.65 -24.81 18.74
CA CYS A 549 12.90 -26.05 18.49
C CYS A 549 11.45 -26.03 18.99
N ARG A 550 11.02 -25.02 19.76
CA ARG A 550 9.63 -24.88 20.17
C ARG A 550 8.73 -24.70 18.95
N LEU A 551 7.67 -25.51 18.87
CA LEU A 551 6.74 -25.60 17.72
C LEU A 551 7.37 -26.15 16.42
N ALA A 552 8.57 -26.75 16.47
CA ALA A 552 9.14 -27.40 15.29
C ALA A 552 8.23 -28.55 14.82
N THR A 553 7.99 -28.62 13.50
CA THR A 553 7.25 -29.71 12.86
C THR A 553 8.16 -30.75 12.22
N SER A 554 9.47 -30.47 12.15
CA SER A 554 10.52 -31.36 11.63
C SER A 554 11.87 -31.01 12.27
N ILE A 555 12.94 -31.72 11.87
CA ILE A 555 14.33 -31.43 12.28
C ILE A 555 14.97 -30.25 11.50
N ALA A 556 14.24 -29.60 10.60
CA ALA A 556 14.78 -28.54 9.74
C ALA A 556 15.35 -27.32 10.51
N PRO A 557 14.75 -26.83 11.62
CA PRO A 557 15.36 -25.77 12.42
C PRO A 557 16.75 -26.14 12.96
N ALA A 558 16.93 -27.39 13.40
CA ALA A 558 18.23 -27.87 13.88
C ALA A 558 19.28 -27.92 12.76
N ARG A 559 18.92 -28.45 11.59
CA ARG A 559 19.80 -28.43 10.39
C ARG A 559 20.16 -27.00 9.98
N CYS A 560 19.18 -26.09 9.97
CA CYS A 560 19.43 -24.66 9.76
C CYS A 560 20.48 -24.10 10.72
N ALA A 561 20.41 -24.45 12.01
CA ALA A 561 21.39 -24.00 12.99
C ALA A 561 22.78 -24.65 12.81
N GLN A 562 22.84 -25.88 12.29
CA GLN A 562 24.11 -26.57 11.96
C GLN A 562 24.86 -25.90 10.80
N GLU A 563 24.15 -25.27 9.86
CA GLU A 563 24.75 -24.53 8.74
C GLU A 563 25.41 -23.20 9.13
N VAL A 564 25.37 -22.83 10.42
CA VAL A 564 26.07 -21.66 10.94
C VAL A 564 27.31 -22.15 11.70
N PRO A 565 28.50 -22.17 11.07
CA PRO A 565 29.68 -22.70 11.71
C PRO A 565 30.06 -21.95 12.98
N THR A 566 30.41 -22.69 14.03
CA THR A 566 30.79 -22.13 15.34
C THR A 566 32.00 -21.18 15.27
N PHE A 567 32.90 -21.35 14.30
CA PHE A 567 34.04 -20.44 14.08
C PHE A 567 33.62 -19.03 13.63
N LEU A 568 32.39 -18.86 13.12
CA LEU A 568 31.83 -17.55 12.81
C LEU A 568 31.44 -16.77 14.08
N ARG A 569 31.50 -17.40 15.27
CA ARG A 569 31.22 -16.78 16.57
C ARG A 569 29.91 -16.00 16.59
N VAL A 570 28.91 -16.47 15.83
CA VAL A 570 27.57 -15.88 15.84
C VAL A 570 26.91 -16.26 17.18
N PRO A 571 26.36 -15.31 17.95
CA PRO A 571 25.66 -15.61 19.18
C PRO A 571 24.50 -16.60 18.96
N TRP A 572 24.39 -17.63 19.81
CA TRP A 572 23.39 -18.69 19.65
C TRP A 572 21.94 -18.19 19.64
N ASN A 573 21.65 -17.07 20.32
CA ASN A 573 20.33 -16.45 20.28
C ASN A 573 19.96 -15.93 18.90
N GLN A 574 20.91 -15.40 18.11
CA GLN A 574 20.65 -14.98 16.73
C GLN A 574 20.40 -16.18 15.83
N VAL A 575 21.20 -17.24 15.97
CA VAL A 575 21.02 -18.50 15.23
C VAL A 575 19.63 -19.09 15.54
N ALA A 576 19.26 -19.16 16.82
CA ALA A 576 17.96 -19.67 17.26
C ALA A 576 16.80 -18.82 16.70
N LEU A 577 16.90 -17.49 16.72
CA LEU A 577 15.86 -16.61 16.19
C LEU A 577 15.69 -16.71 14.66
N VAL A 578 16.79 -16.85 13.92
CA VAL A 578 16.76 -17.01 12.46
C VAL A 578 16.20 -18.37 12.07
N CYS A 579 16.61 -19.43 12.75
CA CYS A 579 16.22 -20.79 12.40
C CYS A 579 14.90 -21.26 13.05
N ALA A 580 14.33 -20.51 13.99
CA ALA A 580 13.06 -20.84 14.63
C ALA A 580 11.90 -20.93 13.61
N GLY A 581 11.37 -22.14 13.44
CA GLY A 581 10.31 -22.44 12.48
C GLY A 581 10.79 -22.61 11.03
N ALA A 582 12.11 -22.70 10.80
CA ALA A 582 12.66 -22.93 9.47
C ALA A 582 12.19 -24.27 8.89
N ARG A 583 11.88 -24.26 7.58
CA ARG A 583 11.51 -25.46 6.81
C ARG A 583 12.67 -26.01 5.98
N SER A 584 13.74 -25.25 5.85
CA SER A 584 14.98 -25.61 5.16
C SER A 584 16.19 -25.11 5.95
N SER A 585 17.39 -25.44 5.50
CA SER A 585 18.65 -24.95 6.04
C SER A 585 19.02 -23.53 5.57
N THR A 586 18.29 -22.99 4.59
CA THR A 586 18.57 -21.71 3.91
C THR A 586 18.70 -20.50 4.84
N PRO A 587 17.86 -20.30 5.87
CA PRO A 587 18.05 -19.19 6.80
C PRO A 587 19.43 -19.22 7.50
N GLY A 588 19.95 -20.42 7.76
CA GLY A 588 21.29 -20.63 8.32
C GLY A 588 22.39 -20.23 7.33
N HIS A 589 22.30 -20.68 6.08
CA HIS A 589 23.20 -20.29 5.00
C HIS A 589 23.22 -18.77 4.78
N CYS A 590 22.05 -18.13 4.79
CA CYS A 590 21.91 -16.68 4.74
C CYS A 590 22.70 -16.01 5.88
N LEU A 591 22.49 -16.43 7.12
CA LEU A 591 23.16 -15.85 8.29
C LEU A 591 24.68 -16.05 8.22
N ALA A 592 25.13 -17.23 7.81
CA ALA A 592 26.54 -17.54 7.60
C ALA A 592 27.16 -16.66 6.50
N HIS A 593 26.47 -16.50 5.37
CA HIS A 593 26.89 -15.68 4.24
C HIS A 593 27.03 -14.20 4.64
N HIS A 594 26.02 -13.64 5.30
CA HIS A 594 26.08 -12.26 5.80
C HIS A 594 27.26 -12.09 6.74
N THR A 595 27.43 -12.99 7.72
CA THR A 595 28.51 -12.90 8.71
C THR A 595 29.90 -12.97 8.07
N ARG A 596 30.10 -13.82 7.06
CA ARG A 596 31.36 -13.89 6.30
C ARG A 596 31.63 -12.57 5.57
N HIS A 597 30.62 -12.01 4.90
CA HIS A 597 30.76 -10.75 4.16
C HIS A 597 30.94 -9.52 5.06
N SER A 598 30.29 -9.48 6.24
CA SER A 598 30.43 -8.33 7.15
C SER A 598 31.84 -8.20 7.68
N ARG A 599 32.47 -9.34 8.00
CA ARG A 599 33.86 -9.37 8.49
C ARG A 599 34.83 -8.81 7.47
N LEU A 600 34.60 -9.07 6.18
CA LEU A 600 35.40 -8.51 5.09
C LEU A 600 35.18 -7.00 4.94
N LEU A 601 33.96 -6.51 5.21
CA LEU A 601 33.59 -5.11 5.00
C LEU A 601 33.71 -4.21 6.25
N LEU A 602 34.10 -4.75 7.41
CA LEU A 602 34.20 -4.04 8.70
C LEU A 602 32.94 -3.23 9.10
N ARG A 603 31.76 -3.60 8.58
CA ARG A 603 30.50 -2.90 8.87
C ARG A 603 29.82 -3.53 10.09
N THR A 604 29.42 -2.70 11.05
CA THR A 604 28.48 -3.08 12.10
C THR A 604 27.11 -3.28 11.45
N LEU A 605 26.68 -4.53 11.30
CA LEU A 605 25.32 -4.80 10.88
C LEU A 605 24.38 -4.74 12.07
N ASP A 606 23.19 -4.20 11.84
CA ASP A 606 22.09 -4.32 12.78
C ASP A 606 21.65 -5.79 12.85
N ALA A 607 21.89 -6.40 14.01
CA ALA A 607 21.54 -7.79 14.27
C ALA A 607 20.05 -8.07 14.04
N THR A 608 19.17 -7.09 14.29
CA THR A 608 17.73 -7.27 14.11
C THR A 608 17.35 -7.36 12.64
N GLN A 609 17.99 -6.53 11.79
CA GLN A 609 17.76 -6.52 10.36
C GLN A 609 18.16 -7.87 9.72
N ILE A 610 19.36 -8.39 10.05
CA ILE A 610 19.82 -9.69 9.54
C ILE A 610 18.86 -10.81 9.98
N VAL A 611 18.43 -10.81 11.25
CA VAL A 611 17.50 -11.83 11.74
C VAL A 611 16.19 -11.79 10.95
N THR A 612 15.65 -10.60 10.67
CA THR A 612 14.41 -10.48 9.89
C THR A 612 14.57 -10.88 8.42
N GLU A 613 15.70 -10.53 7.80
CA GLU A 613 16.00 -10.86 6.41
C GLU A 613 16.22 -12.36 6.24
N CYS A 614 17.13 -12.94 7.04
CA CYS A 614 17.49 -14.35 6.91
C CYS A 614 16.38 -15.30 7.36
N ARG A 615 15.53 -14.91 8.33
CA ARG A 615 14.38 -15.75 8.73
C ARG A 615 13.38 -15.97 7.60
N LEU A 616 13.28 -15.03 6.66
CA LEU A 616 12.43 -15.12 5.48
C LEU A 616 13.20 -15.63 4.24
N ALA A 617 14.48 -15.97 4.39
CA ALA A 617 15.29 -16.46 3.28
C ALA A 617 14.77 -17.81 2.78
N VAL A 618 14.62 -17.86 1.47
CA VAL A 618 14.13 -19.01 0.71
C VAL A 618 15.19 -19.40 -0.29
N ALA A 619 15.43 -20.69 -0.49
CA ALA A 619 16.39 -21.15 -1.49
C ALA A 619 15.92 -20.74 -2.89
N GLN A 620 16.76 -20.00 -3.59
CA GLN A 620 16.55 -19.58 -4.97
C GLN A 620 17.71 -20.14 -5.79
N ALA A 621 17.40 -20.94 -6.81
CA ALA A 621 18.40 -21.39 -7.77
C ALA A 621 19.11 -20.16 -8.35
N SER A 622 20.43 -20.09 -8.18
CA SER A 622 21.22 -18.93 -8.60
C SER A 622 22.25 -19.32 -9.65
N THR A 623 22.94 -20.44 -9.42
CA THR A 623 24.08 -20.88 -10.21
C THR A 623 24.02 -22.38 -10.43
N LEU A 624 24.63 -22.84 -11.51
CA LEU A 624 24.85 -24.25 -11.80
C LEU A 624 26.32 -24.57 -11.56
N GLY A 625 26.64 -25.78 -11.10
CA GLY A 625 28.02 -26.20 -10.89
C GLY A 625 28.24 -27.66 -11.27
N LEU A 626 29.30 -27.94 -12.02
CA LEU A 626 29.68 -29.32 -12.35
C LEU A 626 30.17 -30.06 -11.10
N ALA A 627 29.41 -31.05 -10.63
CA ALA A 627 29.71 -31.80 -9.43
C ALA A 627 30.60 -33.02 -9.70
N LYS A 628 30.36 -33.71 -10.81
CA LYS A 628 31.10 -34.92 -11.19
C LYS A 628 31.09 -35.11 -12.70
N SER A 629 32.22 -35.58 -13.23
CA SER A 629 32.33 -36.18 -14.56
C SER A 629 32.94 -37.58 -14.45
N SER A 630 32.39 -38.54 -15.19
CA SER A 630 32.92 -39.91 -15.24
C SER A 630 32.66 -40.55 -16.60
N TYR A 631 33.60 -41.35 -17.08
CA TYR A 631 33.51 -42.08 -18.36
C TYR A 631 34.19 -43.45 -18.21
N ASN A 632 33.75 -44.43 -18.99
CA ASN A 632 34.19 -45.84 -18.85
C ASN A 632 35.41 -46.20 -19.71
N CYS A 633 36.11 -45.22 -20.27
CA CYS A 633 37.28 -45.42 -21.12
C CYS A 633 38.54 -44.89 -20.41
N PRO A 634 39.75 -45.37 -20.76
CA PRO A 634 41.00 -44.85 -20.19
C PRO A 634 41.19 -43.34 -20.47
N GLU A 635 40.71 -42.89 -21.63
CA GLU A 635 40.67 -41.50 -22.06
C GLU A 635 39.32 -41.26 -22.73
N LEU A 636 38.79 -40.05 -22.63
CA LEU A 636 37.53 -39.69 -23.28
C LEU A 636 37.73 -39.64 -24.80
N ARG A 637 37.28 -40.68 -25.50
CA ARG A 637 37.35 -40.81 -26.97
C ARG A 637 35.96 -40.62 -27.60
N SER A 638 35.91 -40.51 -28.93
CA SER A 638 34.63 -40.55 -29.65
C SER A 638 33.88 -41.83 -29.30
N TRP A 639 32.55 -41.73 -29.20
CA TRP A 639 31.66 -42.83 -28.81
C TRP A 639 31.90 -43.42 -27.41
N CYS A 640 32.75 -42.81 -26.58
CA CYS A 640 32.87 -43.20 -25.18
C CYS A 640 31.72 -42.60 -24.35
N PRO A 641 30.94 -43.41 -23.61
CA PRO A 641 29.86 -42.91 -22.75
C PRO A 641 30.40 -42.01 -21.63
N LEU A 642 29.92 -40.77 -21.62
CA LEU A 642 30.17 -39.78 -20.58
C LEU A 642 28.93 -39.65 -19.67
N GLN A 643 29.20 -39.60 -18.37
CA GLN A 643 28.24 -39.26 -17.34
C GLN A 643 28.65 -37.95 -16.67
N LEU A 644 27.72 -36.99 -16.60
CA LEU A 644 27.90 -35.70 -15.95
C LEU A 644 26.84 -35.52 -14.87
N VAL A 645 27.26 -35.04 -13.70
CA VAL A 645 26.37 -34.64 -12.60
C VAL A 645 26.54 -33.14 -12.39
N VAL A 646 25.46 -32.39 -12.52
CA VAL A 646 25.44 -30.94 -12.36
C VAL A 646 24.54 -30.57 -11.19
N ASN A 647 25.08 -29.83 -10.23
CA ASN A 647 24.33 -29.35 -9.09
C ASN A 647 23.66 -28.02 -9.41
N VAL A 648 22.45 -27.85 -8.91
CA VAL A 648 21.76 -26.56 -8.83
C VAL A 648 22.09 -25.96 -7.48
N LEU A 649 22.81 -24.85 -7.50
CA LEU A 649 23.23 -24.15 -6.30
C LEU A 649 22.26 -23.00 -6.00
N ASP A 650 21.97 -22.80 -4.72
CA ASP A 650 21.17 -21.68 -4.26
C ASP A 650 21.97 -20.36 -4.26
N GLN A 651 21.36 -19.25 -3.87
CA GLN A 651 22.02 -17.93 -3.82
C GLN A 651 23.17 -17.82 -2.82
N TYR A 652 23.39 -18.84 -1.99
CA TYR A 652 24.49 -18.91 -1.03
C TYR A 652 25.59 -19.90 -1.46
N GLY A 653 25.39 -20.61 -2.57
CA GLY A 653 26.35 -21.55 -3.16
C GLY A 653 26.16 -22.99 -2.72
N ASP A 654 25.05 -23.31 -2.04
CA ASP A 654 24.76 -24.65 -1.53
C ASP A 654 23.79 -25.42 -2.42
N VAL A 655 23.87 -26.76 -2.44
CA VAL A 655 23.03 -27.60 -3.30
C VAL A 655 21.56 -27.51 -2.88
N MET A 656 20.67 -27.22 -3.84
CA MET A 656 19.24 -27.03 -3.55
C MET A 656 18.57 -28.31 -3.00
N PRO A 657 17.83 -28.24 -1.88
CA PRO A 657 17.11 -29.40 -1.34
C PRO A 657 15.89 -29.78 -2.19
N GLU A 658 15.61 -31.08 -2.28
CA GLU A 658 14.55 -31.69 -3.12
C GLU A 658 13.15 -31.12 -2.88
N THR A 659 12.83 -30.79 -1.62
CA THR A 659 11.52 -30.27 -1.20
C THR A 659 11.10 -29.00 -1.93
N TYR A 660 12.04 -28.19 -2.43
CA TYR A 660 11.71 -26.92 -3.07
C TYR A 660 11.30 -27.07 -4.54
N LEU A 661 11.85 -28.06 -5.24
CA LEU A 661 11.59 -28.29 -6.66
C LEU A 661 10.18 -28.89 -6.89
N GLN A 662 9.59 -29.49 -5.86
CA GLN A 662 8.28 -30.12 -5.96
C GLN A 662 7.12 -29.10 -5.98
N GLU A 663 7.29 -27.93 -5.34
CA GLU A 663 6.29 -26.85 -5.39
C GLU A 663 6.33 -26.10 -6.72
N GLN A 664 7.48 -26.01 -7.39
CA GLN A 664 7.63 -25.43 -8.73
C GLN A 664 7.61 -26.52 -9.80
N ARG A 665 6.41 -27.02 -10.14
CA ARG A 665 6.19 -28.08 -11.15
C ARG A 665 6.79 -27.82 -12.54
N SER A 666 7.29 -26.63 -12.83
CA SER A 666 7.76 -26.20 -14.16
C SER A 666 9.28 -26.10 -14.32
N SER A 667 10.08 -26.19 -13.25
CA SER A 667 11.54 -25.93 -13.27
C SER A 667 12.40 -27.15 -12.92
N SER A 668 11.86 -28.36 -12.98
CA SER A 668 12.56 -29.59 -12.55
C SER A 668 13.45 -30.24 -13.63
N ILE A 669 13.64 -29.60 -14.79
CA ILE A 669 14.42 -30.16 -15.90
C ILE A 669 15.59 -29.24 -16.23
N MET A 670 16.78 -29.84 -16.31
CA MET A 670 17.99 -29.21 -16.81
C MET A 670 18.28 -29.70 -18.23
N TYR A 671 18.72 -28.81 -19.09
CA TYR A 671 19.12 -29.09 -20.47
C TYR A 671 20.63 -28.98 -20.63
N VAL A 672 21.19 -29.82 -21.50
CA VAL A 672 22.59 -29.74 -21.95
C VAL A 672 22.62 -29.61 -23.46
N SER A 673 23.43 -28.68 -23.96
CA SER A 673 23.75 -28.56 -25.38
C SER A 673 25.27 -28.56 -25.56
N GLY A 674 25.76 -29.33 -26.53
CA GLY A 674 27.18 -29.34 -26.90
C GLY A 674 27.42 -28.63 -28.23
N VAL A 675 28.35 -27.70 -28.26
CA VAL A 675 28.81 -27.03 -29.49
C VAL A 675 30.26 -27.42 -29.73
N TYR A 676 30.55 -27.94 -30.92
CA TYR A 676 31.91 -28.21 -31.36
C TYR A 676 32.63 -26.90 -31.69
N THR A 677 33.79 -26.66 -31.07
CA THR A 677 34.53 -25.39 -31.20
C THR A 677 35.84 -25.46 -31.97
N GLY A 678 36.29 -26.66 -32.35
CA GLY A 678 37.48 -26.79 -33.19
C GLY A 678 38.31 -28.03 -32.88
N ALA A 679 39.15 -28.40 -33.85
CA ALA A 679 39.86 -29.67 -33.89
C ALA A 679 41.31 -29.55 -33.41
N TYR A 680 41.74 -30.65 -32.80
CA TYR A 680 43.11 -30.98 -32.40
C TYR A 680 44.07 -31.19 -33.59
N ASP A 681 43.59 -31.23 -34.85
CA ASP A 681 44.43 -31.16 -36.07
C ASP A 681 43.58 -30.72 -37.28
N GLN A 682 43.93 -29.59 -37.89
CA GLN A 682 43.12 -28.83 -38.86
C GLN A 682 43.06 -29.41 -40.30
N GLU A 683 43.56 -30.63 -40.57
CA GLU A 683 43.74 -31.09 -41.95
C GLU A 683 42.78 -32.20 -42.44
N ARG A 684 42.01 -32.86 -41.57
CA ARG A 684 40.99 -33.82 -42.04
C ARG A 684 39.68 -33.10 -42.30
N ASN A 685 39.45 -32.77 -43.58
CA ASN A 685 38.18 -32.28 -44.11
C ASN A 685 37.02 -33.23 -43.74
N TYR A 686 36.29 -32.91 -42.67
CA TYR A 686 35.02 -33.54 -42.29
C TYR A 686 33.86 -33.27 -43.29
N ILE A 687 34.19 -32.90 -44.53
CA ILE A 687 33.29 -32.37 -45.57
C ILE A 687 32.14 -33.34 -45.94
N GLY A 688 32.17 -34.60 -45.51
CA GLY A 688 31.10 -35.57 -45.76
C GLY A 688 30.36 -36.16 -44.55
N ARG A 689 30.74 -35.90 -43.29
CA ARG A 689 30.18 -36.62 -42.12
C ARG A 689 29.32 -35.78 -41.16
N GLY A 690 28.93 -34.57 -41.54
CA GLY A 690 28.24 -33.63 -40.65
C GLY A 690 29.18 -33.05 -39.59
N GLN A 691 28.77 -31.95 -38.94
CA GLN A 691 29.55 -31.38 -37.84
C GLN A 691 29.55 -32.35 -36.65
N PRO A 692 30.67 -32.53 -35.93
CA PRO A 692 30.68 -33.29 -34.69
C PRO A 692 29.59 -32.79 -33.73
N THR A 693 28.81 -33.73 -33.19
CA THR A 693 27.65 -33.46 -32.33
C THR A 693 27.77 -34.24 -31.02
N LEU A 694 27.02 -33.75 -30.02
CA LEU A 694 26.74 -34.47 -28.79
C LEU A 694 25.47 -35.31 -29.00
N GLU A 695 25.57 -36.62 -28.82
CA GLU A 695 24.44 -37.55 -28.81
C GLU A 695 24.11 -37.99 -27.37
N GLY A 696 22.87 -38.44 -27.14
CA GLY A 696 22.38 -38.87 -25.83
C GLY A 696 21.26 -37.97 -25.27
N PRO A 697 20.85 -38.19 -24.00
CA PRO A 697 19.79 -37.41 -23.38
C PRO A 697 20.25 -35.96 -23.15
N THR A 698 19.65 -35.03 -23.88
CA THR A 698 19.93 -33.59 -23.79
C THR A 698 19.21 -32.91 -22.62
N TYR A 699 18.48 -33.67 -21.81
CA TYR A 699 17.83 -33.17 -20.61
C TYR A 699 17.88 -34.21 -19.48
N ALA A 700 17.89 -33.73 -18.24
CA ALA A 700 17.85 -34.55 -17.04
C ALA A 700 16.96 -33.89 -15.97
N ALA A 701 16.23 -34.72 -15.23
CA ALA A 701 15.47 -34.25 -14.08
C ALA A 701 16.42 -33.87 -12.93
N ILE A 702 16.10 -32.79 -12.23
CA ILE A 702 16.83 -32.37 -11.03
C ILE A 702 16.27 -33.18 -9.85
N ILE A 703 17.08 -34.10 -9.33
CA ILE A 703 16.75 -34.97 -8.18
C ILE A 703 17.73 -34.62 -7.07
N ASN A 704 17.21 -34.28 -5.88
CA ASN A 704 18.05 -33.83 -4.75
C ASN A 704 19.03 -32.70 -5.13
N GLY A 705 18.56 -31.72 -5.89
CA GLY A 705 19.37 -30.58 -6.34
C GLY A 705 20.42 -30.91 -7.40
N SER A 706 20.42 -32.13 -7.95
CA SER A 706 21.41 -32.59 -8.92
C SER A 706 20.73 -33.12 -10.18
N ALA A 707 21.21 -32.74 -11.35
CA ALA A 707 20.82 -33.31 -12.63
C ALA A 707 21.91 -34.25 -13.12
N THR A 708 21.54 -35.51 -13.41
CA THR A 708 22.47 -36.52 -13.91
C THR A 708 22.21 -36.81 -15.37
N PHE A 709 23.18 -36.45 -16.23
CA PHE A 709 23.19 -36.79 -17.64
C PHE A 709 24.04 -38.05 -17.83
N SER A 710 23.45 -39.12 -18.35
CA SER A 710 24.11 -40.41 -18.57
C SER A 710 24.12 -40.76 -20.05
N ASN A 711 25.14 -41.48 -20.51
CA ASN A 711 25.28 -41.91 -21.91
C ASN A 711 25.33 -40.74 -22.89
N LEU A 712 26.00 -39.65 -22.50
CA LEU A 712 26.40 -38.61 -23.44
C LEU A 712 27.55 -39.13 -24.30
N LEU A 713 27.45 -38.99 -25.62
CA LEU A 713 28.42 -39.50 -26.58
C LEU A 713 28.86 -38.37 -27.50
N PHE A 714 30.15 -38.31 -27.82
CA PHE A 714 30.67 -37.39 -28.83
C PHE A 714 30.94 -38.16 -30.12
N THR A 715 30.40 -37.68 -31.24
CA THR A 715 30.51 -38.39 -32.51
C THR A 715 31.89 -38.29 -33.15
N ALA A 716 32.73 -37.34 -32.72
CA ALA A 716 34.11 -37.20 -33.16
C ALA A 716 35.03 -36.66 -32.07
N ALA A 717 36.34 -36.72 -32.33
CA ALA A 717 37.36 -36.11 -31.49
C ALA A 717 37.47 -34.59 -31.74
N GLY A 718 37.95 -33.87 -30.73
CA GLY A 718 38.14 -32.42 -30.75
C GLY A 718 37.61 -31.75 -29.49
N GLU A 719 37.40 -30.45 -29.55
CA GLU A 719 36.94 -29.67 -28.41
C GLU A 719 35.46 -29.32 -28.50
N PHE A 720 34.76 -29.53 -27.40
CA PHE A 720 33.34 -29.23 -27.26
C PHE A 720 33.13 -28.28 -26.09
N ILE A 721 32.21 -27.34 -26.27
CA ILE A 721 31.68 -26.53 -25.18
C ILE A 721 30.28 -27.06 -24.85
N LEU A 722 30.15 -27.59 -23.63
CA LEU A 722 28.87 -27.98 -23.07
C LEU A 722 28.27 -26.80 -22.31
N THR A 723 27.04 -26.45 -22.61
CA THR A 723 26.27 -25.42 -21.91
C THR A 723 25.10 -26.06 -21.19
N PHE A 724 25.04 -25.87 -19.88
CA PHE A 724 23.95 -26.33 -19.01
C PHE A 724 22.99 -25.20 -18.73
N ARG A 725 21.70 -25.46 -18.91
CA ARG A 725 20.63 -24.47 -18.74
C ARG A 725 19.49 -25.07 -17.95
N THR A 726 18.88 -24.28 -17.08
CA THR A 726 17.63 -24.61 -16.42
C THR A 726 16.63 -23.48 -16.64
N GLY A 727 15.33 -23.79 -16.61
CA GLY A 727 14.30 -22.76 -16.75
C GLY A 727 14.35 -21.79 -15.56
N GLY A 728 14.50 -20.49 -15.82
CA GLY A 728 14.52 -19.45 -14.79
C GLY A 728 15.68 -18.47 -14.92
N ARG A 729 15.96 -17.73 -13.83
CA ARG A 729 17.06 -16.74 -13.75
C ARG A 729 18.36 -17.35 -13.20
N VAL A 730 18.65 -18.60 -13.54
CA VAL A 730 19.88 -19.29 -13.10
C VAL A 730 20.97 -19.05 -14.14
N THR A 731 22.18 -18.74 -13.70
CA THR A 731 23.30 -18.56 -14.63
C THR A 731 23.64 -19.87 -15.33
N GLU A 732 23.85 -19.82 -16.65
CA GLU A 732 24.30 -20.98 -17.42
C GLU A 732 25.69 -21.42 -16.94
N GLU A 733 25.92 -22.73 -16.87
CA GLU A 733 27.25 -23.29 -16.60
C GLU A 733 27.87 -23.80 -17.90
N VAL A 734 29.15 -23.49 -18.10
CA VAL A 734 29.85 -23.78 -19.36
C VAL A 734 31.08 -24.63 -19.06
N VAL A 735 31.15 -25.82 -19.67
CA VAL A 735 32.24 -26.78 -19.48
C VAL A 735 32.90 -27.06 -20.82
N ARG A 736 34.23 -26.91 -20.89
CA ARG A 736 35.02 -27.32 -22.05
C ARG A 736 35.42 -28.78 -21.90
N VAL A 737 35.12 -29.59 -22.90
CA VAL A 737 35.42 -31.02 -22.97
C VAL A 737 36.35 -31.27 -24.14
N VAL A 738 37.46 -31.97 -23.88
CA VAL A 738 38.41 -32.40 -24.91
C VAL A 738 38.20 -33.89 -25.14
N VAL A 739 37.86 -34.25 -26.37
CA VAL A 739 37.66 -35.63 -26.80
C VAL A 739 38.88 -36.03 -27.63
N HIS A 740 39.60 -37.05 -27.19
CA HIS A 740 40.81 -37.51 -27.84
C HIS A 740 40.50 -38.36 -29.08
N PRO A 741 41.33 -38.26 -30.14
CA PRO A 741 41.22 -39.15 -31.29
C PRO A 741 41.46 -40.59 -30.85
N ASP A 742 40.58 -41.49 -31.28
CA ASP A 742 40.83 -42.91 -31.13
C ASP A 742 41.79 -43.37 -32.23
N LYS A 743 43.10 -43.25 -31.96
CA LYS A 743 44.15 -43.65 -32.91
C LYS A 743 44.00 -45.10 -33.38
N ALA A 744 43.42 -45.98 -32.56
CA ALA A 744 43.18 -47.37 -32.94
C ALA A 744 42.00 -47.48 -33.93
N ALA A 745 40.92 -46.76 -33.68
CA ALA A 745 39.79 -46.67 -34.60
C ALA A 745 40.17 -45.97 -35.91
N ASP A 746 40.97 -44.89 -35.87
CA ASP A 746 41.49 -44.21 -37.06
C ASP A 746 42.38 -45.15 -37.90
N ALA A 747 43.28 -45.90 -37.25
CA ALA A 747 44.12 -46.88 -37.94
C ALA A 747 43.29 -48.02 -38.55
N LEU A 748 42.26 -48.47 -37.84
CA LEU A 748 41.31 -49.47 -38.33
C LEU A 748 40.54 -48.92 -39.54
N GLN A 749 39.96 -47.72 -39.43
CA GLN A 749 39.25 -47.04 -40.50
C GLN A 749 40.13 -46.91 -41.75
N ASN A 750 41.34 -46.34 -41.61
CA ASN A 750 42.26 -46.19 -42.74
C ASN A 750 42.60 -47.54 -43.38
N ARG A 751 42.85 -48.57 -42.56
CA ARG A 751 43.09 -49.93 -43.05
C ARG A 751 41.89 -50.49 -43.82
N CYS A 752 40.67 -50.28 -43.30
CA CYS A 752 39.46 -50.83 -43.88
C CYS A 752 39.00 -50.07 -45.13
N GLU A 753 39.23 -48.76 -45.20
CA GLU A 753 39.01 -47.95 -46.41
C GLU A 753 40.00 -48.31 -47.52
N GLU A 754 41.30 -48.45 -47.20
CA GLU A 754 42.30 -48.95 -48.16
C GLU A 754 41.96 -50.37 -48.64
N LEU A 755 41.53 -51.24 -47.73
CA LEU A 755 41.11 -52.59 -48.09
C LEU A 755 39.88 -52.60 -49.00
N PHE A 756 38.93 -51.68 -48.76
CA PHE A 756 37.72 -51.58 -49.57
C PHE A 756 38.04 -51.22 -51.03
N LYS A 757 39.11 -50.46 -51.29
CA LYS A 757 39.58 -50.12 -52.66
C LYS A 757 40.04 -51.36 -53.45
N HIS A 758 40.35 -52.48 -52.78
CA HIS A 758 40.75 -53.72 -53.43
C HIS A 758 39.58 -54.61 -53.87
N PHE A 759 38.33 -54.25 -53.56
CA PHE A 759 37.17 -54.96 -54.10
C PHE A 759 37.07 -54.77 -55.61
N GLN A 760 36.93 -55.89 -56.33
CA GLN A 760 36.64 -55.92 -57.75
C GLN A 760 35.18 -56.28 -57.96
N CYS A 761 34.52 -55.66 -58.95
CA CYS A 761 33.17 -56.08 -59.29
C CYS A 761 33.18 -57.38 -60.08
N SER A 762 32.33 -58.33 -59.69
CA SER A 762 32.08 -59.49 -60.52
C SER A 762 31.38 -59.04 -61.81
N ILE A 763 32.10 -59.08 -62.93
CA ILE A 763 31.57 -58.73 -64.27
C ILE A 763 30.70 -59.87 -64.83
N GLN A 764 30.17 -60.76 -63.99
CA GLN A 764 29.24 -61.76 -64.50
C GLN A 764 27.96 -61.05 -64.98
N LEU A 765 27.86 -60.89 -66.30
CA LEU A 765 26.66 -60.40 -66.97
C LEU A 765 25.50 -61.26 -66.46
N PRO A 766 24.42 -60.65 -65.94
CA PRO A 766 23.27 -61.39 -65.48
C PRO A 766 22.75 -62.21 -66.67
N THR A 767 22.87 -63.53 -66.58
CA THR A 767 22.13 -64.43 -67.46
C THR A 767 20.65 -64.10 -67.25
N GLN A 768 19.96 -63.88 -68.37
CA GLN A 768 18.74 -63.06 -68.56
C GLN A 768 17.49 -63.44 -67.74
N ASN A 769 17.59 -64.29 -66.71
CA ASN A 769 16.44 -64.94 -66.08
C ASN A 769 16.27 -64.72 -64.56
N ASP A 770 17.12 -63.92 -63.91
CA ASP A 770 16.98 -63.67 -62.47
C ASP A 770 16.48 -62.25 -62.18
N GLN A 771 15.18 -62.10 -61.96
CA GLN A 771 14.53 -60.83 -61.63
C GLN A 771 14.69 -60.42 -60.15
N ASN A 772 15.51 -61.10 -59.36
CA ASN A 772 15.63 -60.89 -57.89
C ASN A 772 17.01 -60.42 -57.40
N HIS A 773 17.90 -59.89 -58.25
CA HIS A 773 19.24 -59.46 -57.83
C HIS A 773 19.24 -58.05 -57.22
N GLU A 774 18.72 -57.93 -55.99
CA GLU A 774 18.86 -56.73 -55.14
C GLU A 774 20.29 -56.56 -54.58
N MET A 775 21.15 -57.58 -54.70
CA MET A 775 22.51 -57.60 -54.17
C MET A 775 23.56 -57.58 -55.30
N GLN A 776 24.54 -56.69 -55.19
CA GLN A 776 25.77 -56.66 -55.98
C GLN A 776 26.84 -57.50 -55.29
N THR A 777 27.48 -58.40 -56.03
CA THR A 777 28.60 -59.19 -55.51
C THR A 777 29.93 -58.51 -55.81
N LEU A 778 30.76 -58.37 -54.76
CA LEU A 778 32.11 -57.83 -54.78
C LEU A 778 33.09 -58.98 -54.54
N LEU A 779 34.14 -59.05 -55.35
CA LEU A 779 35.23 -60.00 -55.26
C LEU A 779 36.39 -59.35 -54.51
N LEU A 780 36.92 -60.01 -53.48
CA LEU A 780 38.14 -59.62 -52.81
C LEU A 780 39.17 -60.75 -52.93
N HIS A 781 40.36 -60.41 -53.43
CA HIS A 781 41.41 -61.41 -53.61
C HIS A 781 41.77 -62.10 -52.29
N ARG A 782 41.99 -63.42 -52.30
CA ARG A 782 42.16 -64.24 -51.09
C ARG A 782 43.20 -63.71 -50.10
N VAL A 783 44.26 -63.09 -50.60
CA VAL A 783 45.36 -62.50 -49.79
C VAL A 783 44.85 -61.44 -48.81
N PHE A 784 43.73 -60.79 -49.12
CA PHE A 784 43.13 -59.74 -48.30
C PHE A 784 42.04 -60.25 -47.34
N TYR A 785 41.64 -61.53 -47.43
CA TYR A 785 40.51 -62.07 -46.67
C TYR A 785 40.66 -61.91 -45.14
N PHE A 786 41.83 -62.22 -44.58
CA PHE A 786 42.04 -62.08 -43.13
C PHE A 786 42.01 -60.62 -42.66
N ASN A 787 42.48 -59.68 -43.49
CA ASN A 787 42.35 -58.26 -43.21
C ASN A 787 40.88 -57.82 -43.27
N ALA A 788 40.10 -58.43 -44.18
CA ALA A 788 38.69 -58.11 -44.37
C ALA A 788 37.81 -58.54 -43.20
N ILE A 789 38.10 -59.68 -42.57
CA ILE A 789 37.40 -60.12 -41.34
C ILE A 789 37.48 -59.04 -40.27
N SER A 790 38.66 -58.44 -40.07
CA SER A 790 38.84 -57.38 -39.08
C SER A 790 38.14 -56.05 -39.43
N CYS A 791 37.66 -55.92 -40.67
CA CYS A 791 36.98 -54.75 -41.22
C CYS A 791 35.48 -54.97 -41.44
N GLU A 792 35.00 -56.20 -41.31
CA GLU A 792 33.60 -56.56 -41.59
C GLU A 792 32.65 -55.75 -40.71
N GLN A 793 32.90 -55.72 -39.39
CA GLN A 793 32.12 -54.90 -38.46
C GLN A 793 32.20 -53.41 -38.80
N TYR A 794 33.39 -52.89 -39.15
CA TYR A 794 33.55 -51.50 -39.57
C TYR A 794 32.71 -51.18 -40.82
N TRP A 795 32.72 -52.06 -41.83
CA TRP A 795 31.95 -51.85 -43.05
C TRP A 795 30.45 -52.01 -42.84
N ILE A 796 30.01 -52.90 -41.94
CA ILE A 796 28.62 -52.98 -41.47
C ILE A 796 28.22 -51.63 -40.86
N ASP A 797 29.01 -51.13 -39.92
CA ASP A 797 28.69 -49.93 -39.14
C ASP A 797 28.87 -48.61 -39.92
N ASN A 798 29.64 -48.58 -41.02
CA ASN A 798 29.99 -47.34 -41.74
C ASN A 798 29.65 -47.33 -43.25
N ILE A 799 29.54 -48.48 -43.90
CA ILE A 799 29.38 -48.59 -45.38
C ILE A 799 28.08 -49.34 -45.75
N GLY A 800 27.30 -49.81 -44.77
CA GLY A 800 26.08 -50.56 -45.03
C GLY A 800 26.33 -52.05 -45.35
N GLY A 801 27.48 -52.58 -44.92
CA GLY A 801 27.72 -54.01 -44.74
C GLY A 801 27.84 -54.84 -46.01
N PRO A 802 28.96 -54.77 -46.76
CA PRO A 802 29.40 -55.92 -47.55
C PRO A 802 29.49 -57.12 -46.59
N SER A 803 28.60 -58.09 -46.76
CA SER A 803 28.56 -59.31 -45.96
C SER A 803 29.27 -60.42 -46.69
N PHE A 804 30.13 -61.17 -46.02
CA PHE A 804 30.79 -62.32 -46.64
C PHE A 804 29.75 -63.39 -47.01
N VAL A 805 29.76 -63.82 -48.27
CA VAL A 805 28.85 -64.85 -48.78
C VAL A 805 29.55 -66.20 -48.88
N CYS A 806 30.60 -66.28 -49.68
CA CYS A 806 31.35 -67.52 -49.93
C CYS A 806 32.68 -67.23 -50.67
N PHE A 807 33.38 -68.27 -51.12
CA PHE A 807 34.55 -68.14 -52.00
C PHE A 807 34.16 -68.46 -53.45
N SER A 808 34.73 -67.72 -54.40
CA SER A 808 34.59 -67.98 -55.84
C SER A 808 35.35 -69.25 -56.24
N ALA A 809 35.10 -69.77 -57.45
CA ALA A 809 35.87 -70.89 -58.01
C ALA A 809 37.38 -70.58 -58.17
N ARG A 810 37.76 -69.29 -58.21
CA ARG A 810 39.16 -68.82 -58.21
C ARG A 810 39.70 -68.55 -56.80
N ASN A 811 38.93 -68.93 -55.77
CA ASN A 811 39.27 -68.80 -54.36
C ASN A 811 39.27 -67.35 -53.84
N ASP A 812 38.64 -66.41 -54.56
CA ASP A 812 38.41 -65.04 -54.10
C ASP A 812 37.26 -64.99 -53.11
N ALA A 813 37.33 -64.14 -52.09
CA ALA A 813 36.23 -63.94 -51.14
C ALA A 813 35.11 -63.12 -51.80
N LEU A 814 33.88 -63.62 -51.76
CA LEU A 814 32.69 -62.96 -52.28
C LEU A 814 31.97 -62.25 -51.14
N TYR A 815 31.75 -60.96 -51.33
CA TYR A 815 30.94 -60.14 -50.45
C TYR A 815 29.70 -59.68 -51.20
N ALA A 816 28.54 -59.66 -50.55
CA ALA A 816 27.32 -59.11 -51.11
C ALA A 816 26.99 -57.77 -50.46
N LEU A 817 26.70 -56.78 -51.29
CA LEU A 817 26.27 -55.46 -50.90
C LEU A 817 25.01 -55.11 -51.69
N PRO A 818 23.95 -54.56 -51.09
CA PRO A 818 22.78 -54.09 -51.84
C PRO A 818 23.19 -53.22 -53.03
N ARG A 819 22.66 -53.53 -54.21
CA ARG A 819 23.12 -52.97 -55.49
C ARG A 819 23.00 -51.44 -55.54
N LEU A 820 22.01 -50.89 -54.86
CA LEU A 820 21.82 -49.44 -54.77
C LEU A 820 22.85 -48.77 -53.86
N LEU A 821 23.27 -49.41 -52.77
CA LEU A 821 24.38 -48.91 -51.95
C LEU A 821 25.68 -48.96 -52.71
N TYR A 822 25.92 -50.05 -53.45
CA TYR A 822 27.05 -50.13 -54.34
C TYR A 822 27.08 -48.94 -55.32
N TYR A 823 25.93 -48.60 -55.93
CA TYR A 823 25.85 -47.42 -56.80
C TYR A 823 26.06 -46.10 -56.07
N LEU A 824 25.52 -45.92 -54.86
CA LEU A 824 25.75 -44.71 -54.05
C LEU A 824 27.24 -44.54 -53.69
N ILE A 825 27.89 -45.61 -53.20
CA ILE A 825 29.29 -45.58 -52.74
C ILE A 825 30.26 -45.38 -53.90
N THR A 826 30.03 -46.04 -55.03
CA THR A 826 30.93 -45.92 -56.20
C THR A 826 30.76 -44.62 -56.95
N TYR A 827 29.67 -43.88 -56.71
CA TYR A 827 29.37 -42.63 -57.39
C TYR A 827 30.09 -41.41 -56.78
N GLU A 828 30.19 -41.30 -55.45
CA GLU A 828 30.87 -40.16 -54.78
C GLU A 828 32.39 -40.10 -55.01
N GLY A 829 33.00 -41.15 -55.57
CA GLY A 829 34.43 -41.19 -55.84
C GLY A 829 34.93 -40.26 -56.96
N TYR A 830 34.04 -39.56 -57.67
CA TYR A 830 34.39 -38.87 -58.92
C TYR A 830 34.90 -37.42 -58.76
N GLU A 831 34.78 -36.78 -57.59
CA GLU A 831 35.23 -35.39 -57.39
C GLU A 831 36.47 -35.21 -56.49
N ARG A 832 37.11 -36.29 -56.01
CA ARG A 832 38.41 -36.16 -55.31
C ARG A 832 39.57 -36.35 -56.31
N PRO A 833 40.39 -35.32 -56.57
CA PRO A 833 41.35 -35.33 -57.66
C PRO A 833 42.63 -36.05 -57.24
N LEU A 834 42.67 -37.37 -57.28
CA LEU A 834 43.92 -38.14 -57.31
C LEU A 834 43.65 -39.47 -58.04
N PHE A 835 44.29 -39.64 -59.20
CA PHE A 835 44.26 -40.79 -60.13
C PHE A 835 43.28 -40.75 -61.31
N LEU A 836 43.52 -39.80 -62.21
CA LEU A 836 43.32 -40.00 -63.65
C LEU A 836 44.46 -40.88 -64.18
N LEU A 837 44.16 -42.11 -64.66
CA LEU A 837 44.76 -42.68 -65.90
C LEU A 837 44.31 -44.10 -66.31
N SER A 838 43.32 -44.76 -65.68
CA SER A 838 42.89 -46.10 -66.17
C SER A 838 41.39 -46.39 -66.26
N LEU A 839 40.51 -45.37 -66.29
CA LEU A 839 39.04 -45.59 -66.30
C LEU A 839 38.26 -44.84 -67.40
N LEU A 840 38.88 -44.57 -68.55
CA LEU A 840 38.15 -44.00 -69.70
C LEU A 840 37.16 -44.99 -70.37
N THR A 841 37.24 -46.29 -70.09
CA THR A 841 36.27 -47.29 -70.61
C THR A 841 35.10 -47.56 -69.67
N VAL A 842 35.17 -47.14 -68.41
CA VAL A 842 34.08 -47.32 -67.43
C VAL A 842 33.16 -46.09 -67.37
N GLN A 843 33.64 -44.94 -67.83
CA GLN A 843 32.90 -43.67 -67.87
C GLN A 843 31.66 -43.69 -68.80
N MET A 844 31.52 -44.67 -69.69
CA MET A 844 30.34 -44.82 -70.56
C MET A 844 29.20 -45.69 -69.99
N HIS A 845 29.41 -46.45 -68.90
CA HIS A 845 28.32 -47.27 -68.32
C HIS A 845 27.65 -46.66 -67.08
N PHE A 846 28.28 -45.67 -66.44
CA PHE A 846 27.74 -45.04 -65.22
C PHE A 846 26.87 -43.80 -65.47
N ARG A 847 26.78 -43.27 -66.70
CA ARG A 847 25.79 -42.22 -67.05
C ARG A 847 24.32 -42.71 -66.97
N ASN A 848 24.11 -44.00 -66.71
CA ASN A 848 22.82 -44.65 -66.55
C ASN A 848 22.45 -44.94 -65.07
N SER A 849 23.25 -44.48 -64.09
CA SER A 849 22.83 -44.57 -62.69
C SER A 849 21.70 -43.56 -62.44
N ASN A 850 20.47 -44.05 -62.43
CA ASN A 850 19.21 -43.33 -62.20
C ASN A 850 19.07 -42.68 -60.79
N VAL A 851 20.18 -42.43 -60.09
CA VAL A 851 20.20 -41.83 -58.74
C VAL A 851 19.95 -40.33 -58.88
N PRO A 852 18.87 -39.79 -58.28
CA PRO A 852 18.56 -38.36 -58.30
C PRO A 852 19.62 -37.54 -57.57
N ARG A 853 20.01 -36.38 -58.13
CA ARG A 853 21.07 -35.51 -57.61
C ARG A 853 20.67 -34.04 -57.63
N ALA A 854 21.23 -33.24 -56.73
CA ALA A 854 20.91 -31.81 -56.66
C ALA A 854 21.31 -31.01 -57.92
N ASP A 855 22.27 -31.51 -58.72
CA ASP A 855 22.69 -30.89 -60.00
C ASP A 855 21.81 -31.28 -61.19
N MET A 856 20.96 -32.31 -61.06
CA MET A 856 20.06 -32.73 -62.13
C MET A 856 18.90 -31.74 -62.27
N SER A 857 18.44 -31.52 -63.51
CA SER A 857 17.24 -30.71 -63.74
C SER A 857 16.02 -31.38 -63.11
N ALA A 858 14.97 -30.60 -62.82
CA ALA A 858 13.72 -31.16 -62.28
C ALA A 858 13.09 -32.21 -63.23
N TRP A 859 13.30 -32.07 -64.55
CA TRP A 859 12.87 -33.07 -65.54
C TRP A 859 13.69 -34.35 -65.44
N ASP A 860 15.02 -34.25 -65.31
CA ASP A 860 15.91 -35.41 -65.16
C ASP A 860 15.66 -36.17 -63.85
N LEU A 861 15.45 -35.44 -62.74
CA LEU A 861 15.10 -35.98 -61.43
C LEU A 861 13.83 -36.85 -61.49
N LEU A 862 12.85 -36.46 -62.32
CA LEU A 862 11.63 -37.24 -62.53
C LEU A 862 11.74 -38.26 -63.70
N GLY A 863 12.81 -38.22 -64.48
CA GLY A 863 12.96 -39.04 -65.70
C GLY A 863 11.99 -38.65 -66.82
N LEU A 864 11.69 -37.35 -66.93
CA LEU A 864 10.86 -36.76 -67.99
C LEU A 864 11.73 -36.16 -69.10
N ARG A 865 11.14 -35.98 -70.29
CA ARG A 865 11.78 -35.17 -71.33
C ARG A 865 11.74 -33.71 -70.92
N GLU A 866 12.83 -32.99 -71.17
CA GLU A 866 12.92 -31.56 -70.90
C GLU A 866 11.82 -30.80 -71.66
N GLY A 867 11.11 -29.91 -70.95
CA GLY A 867 9.96 -29.18 -71.49
C GLY A 867 8.63 -29.94 -71.46
N GLU A 868 8.54 -31.11 -70.83
CA GLU A 868 7.26 -31.82 -70.63
C GLU A 868 6.31 -31.00 -69.74
N THR A 869 5.18 -30.55 -70.29
CA THR A 869 4.16 -29.75 -69.59
C THR A 869 2.88 -30.54 -69.26
N ASN A 870 2.76 -31.80 -69.70
CA ASN A 870 1.58 -32.60 -69.40
C ASN A 870 1.53 -32.96 -67.90
N ARG A 871 0.64 -32.29 -67.15
CA ARG A 871 0.43 -32.51 -65.70
C ARG A 871 0.19 -33.97 -65.33
N GLY A 872 -0.47 -34.73 -66.20
CA GLY A 872 -0.68 -36.17 -66.03
C GLY A 872 0.60 -37.00 -66.18
N ALA A 873 1.48 -36.62 -67.11
CA ALA A 873 2.80 -37.24 -67.27
C ALA A 873 3.70 -36.94 -66.06
N ILE A 874 3.74 -35.68 -65.60
CA ILE A 874 4.51 -35.25 -64.43
C ILE A 874 4.09 -36.01 -63.17
N ARG A 875 2.78 -36.11 -62.90
CA ARG A 875 2.26 -36.86 -61.73
C ARG A 875 2.61 -38.34 -61.79
N ARG A 876 2.51 -38.99 -62.96
CA ARG A 876 2.86 -40.41 -63.12
C ARG A 876 4.36 -40.64 -62.95
N ALA A 877 5.20 -39.72 -63.44
CA ALA A 877 6.64 -39.79 -63.27
C ALA A 877 7.04 -39.59 -61.80
N TYR A 878 6.48 -38.59 -61.12
CA TYR A 878 6.66 -38.41 -59.68
C TYR A 878 6.23 -39.64 -58.91
N HIS A 879 5.02 -40.17 -59.13
CA HIS A 879 4.54 -41.37 -58.42
C HIS A 879 5.48 -42.57 -58.62
N ARG A 880 6.02 -42.76 -59.83
CA ARG A 880 6.97 -43.84 -60.10
C ARG A 880 8.29 -43.62 -59.34
N ARG A 881 8.84 -42.41 -59.40
CA ARG A 881 10.11 -42.05 -58.75
C ARG A 881 10.00 -42.00 -57.23
N SER A 882 8.90 -41.48 -56.70
CA SER A 882 8.63 -41.44 -55.27
C SER A 882 8.49 -42.85 -54.72
N LEU A 883 7.81 -43.77 -55.41
CA LEU A 883 7.80 -45.20 -55.01
C LEU A 883 9.17 -45.86 -55.14
N GLU A 884 9.96 -45.48 -56.13
CA GLU A 884 11.33 -45.99 -56.29
C GLU A 884 12.20 -45.59 -55.09
N TRP A 885 12.09 -44.35 -54.62
CA TRP A 885 12.96 -43.74 -53.61
C TRP A 885 12.25 -43.47 -52.27
N HIS A 886 11.07 -44.04 -52.02
CA HIS A 886 10.30 -43.77 -50.81
C HIS A 886 11.02 -44.33 -49.58
N PRO A 887 11.15 -43.57 -48.47
CA PRO A 887 11.78 -44.07 -47.24
C PRO A 887 11.22 -45.41 -46.77
N ASP A 888 9.91 -45.62 -46.88
CA ASP A 888 9.25 -46.87 -46.47
C ASP A 888 9.65 -48.10 -47.28
N LYS A 889 9.89 -47.94 -48.59
CA LYS A 889 10.37 -49.05 -49.44
C LYS A 889 11.75 -49.51 -48.99
N TRP A 890 12.54 -48.56 -48.49
CA TRP A 890 13.87 -48.79 -47.99
C TRP A 890 13.91 -49.05 -46.50
N HIS A 891 12.80 -49.02 -45.76
CA HIS A 891 12.85 -48.97 -44.29
C HIS A 891 13.60 -50.15 -43.65
N SER A 892 13.47 -51.36 -44.20
CA SER A 892 14.22 -52.54 -43.74
C SER A 892 15.72 -52.45 -44.03
N MET A 893 16.10 -51.84 -45.15
CA MET A 893 17.49 -51.65 -45.57
C MET A 893 18.10 -50.43 -44.86
N ALA A 894 17.39 -49.31 -44.84
CA ALA A 894 17.71 -48.07 -44.15
C ALA A 894 17.91 -48.30 -42.65
N ALA A 895 17.08 -49.11 -42.00
CA ALA A 895 17.29 -49.49 -40.59
C ALA A 895 18.63 -50.24 -40.37
N ALA A 896 19.14 -50.92 -41.40
CA ALA A 896 20.45 -51.58 -41.39
C ALA A 896 21.59 -50.69 -41.91
N LEU A 897 21.28 -49.50 -42.41
CA LEU A 897 22.28 -48.54 -42.88
C LEU A 897 22.78 -47.65 -41.74
N PRO A 898 24.06 -47.22 -41.80
CA PRO A 898 24.57 -46.16 -40.96
C PRO A 898 23.77 -44.86 -41.16
N SER A 899 23.58 -44.09 -40.09
CA SER A 899 22.81 -42.83 -40.08
C SER A 899 23.10 -41.88 -41.25
N PRO A 900 24.37 -41.64 -41.68
CA PRO A 900 24.66 -40.77 -42.82
C PRO A 900 23.98 -41.22 -44.13
N TRP A 901 23.94 -42.52 -44.38
CA TRP A 901 23.31 -43.08 -45.59
C TRP A 901 21.78 -43.06 -45.50
N GLN A 902 21.21 -43.21 -44.31
CA GLN A 902 19.78 -42.99 -44.09
C GLN A 902 19.39 -41.55 -44.43
N GLN A 903 20.20 -40.58 -43.97
CA GLN A 903 19.99 -39.17 -44.26
C GLN A 903 20.14 -38.86 -45.75
N GLU A 904 21.12 -39.46 -46.43
CA GLU A 904 21.31 -39.26 -47.87
C GLU A 904 20.15 -39.83 -48.70
N LEU A 905 19.64 -41.01 -48.34
CA LEU A 905 18.43 -41.56 -48.97
C LEU A 905 17.20 -40.66 -48.73
N ALA A 906 17.06 -40.11 -47.52
CA ALA A 906 16.02 -39.14 -47.23
C ALA A 906 16.18 -37.86 -48.06
N ASN A 907 17.40 -37.35 -48.24
CA ASN A 907 17.72 -36.20 -49.08
C ASN A 907 17.35 -36.46 -50.55
N VAL A 908 17.64 -37.64 -51.09
CA VAL A 908 17.26 -38.04 -52.45
C VAL A 908 15.74 -37.98 -52.63
N TYR A 909 14.96 -38.47 -51.66
CA TYR A 909 13.50 -38.38 -51.69
C TYR A 909 13.00 -36.92 -51.63
N VAL A 910 13.66 -36.08 -50.81
CA VAL A 910 13.39 -34.64 -50.76
C VAL A 910 13.64 -33.99 -52.12
N LEU A 911 14.74 -34.32 -52.80
CA LEU A 911 15.05 -33.79 -54.14
C LEU A 911 13.98 -34.18 -55.18
N ILE A 912 13.50 -35.43 -55.18
CA ILE A 912 12.39 -35.86 -56.07
C ILE A 912 11.11 -35.07 -55.76
N THR A 913 10.81 -34.87 -54.49
CA THR A 913 9.62 -34.12 -54.05
C THR A 913 9.72 -32.65 -54.47
N GLN A 914 10.88 -32.03 -54.29
CA GLN A 914 11.16 -30.66 -54.73
C GLN A 914 11.03 -30.52 -56.26
N ALA A 915 11.57 -31.46 -57.03
CA ALA A 915 11.46 -31.48 -58.49
C ALA A 915 9.99 -31.54 -58.96
N TYR A 916 9.16 -32.37 -58.31
CA TYR A 916 7.72 -32.42 -58.59
C TYR A 916 7.00 -31.11 -58.27
N VAL A 917 7.30 -30.49 -57.13
CA VAL A 917 6.73 -29.19 -56.75
C VAL A 917 7.12 -28.12 -57.76
N GLN A 918 8.40 -28.07 -58.14
CA GLN A 918 8.91 -27.12 -59.13
C GLN A 918 8.17 -27.26 -60.47
N LEU A 919 8.13 -28.46 -61.06
CA LEU A 919 7.46 -28.68 -62.36
C LEU A 919 5.94 -28.50 -62.30
N SER A 920 5.30 -28.87 -61.19
CA SER A 920 3.85 -28.69 -61.03
C SER A 920 3.45 -27.22 -60.96
N ASN A 921 4.31 -26.37 -60.39
CA ASN A 921 4.09 -24.93 -60.29
C ASN A 921 4.34 -24.23 -61.62
N THR A 922 5.34 -24.65 -62.40
CA THR A 922 5.61 -24.09 -63.74
C THR A 922 4.42 -24.31 -64.69
N VAL A 923 3.85 -25.51 -64.71
CA VAL A 923 2.66 -25.84 -65.54
C VAL A 923 1.41 -25.06 -65.10
N ALA A 924 1.30 -24.70 -63.82
CA ALA A 924 0.18 -23.92 -63.31
C ALA A 924 0.28 -22.42 -63.65
N PHE A 925 1.45 -21.93 -64.04
CA PHE A 925 1.70 -20.52 -64.37
C PHE A 925 1.60 -20.22 -65.87
N GLU A 926 1.73 -21.24 -66.73
CA GLU A 926 1.58 -21.13 -68.20
C GLU A 926 0.13 -21.34 -68.68
N LEU A 927 -0.76 -21.81 -67.80
CA LEU A 927 -2.22 -21.90 -67.99
C LEU A 927 -2.90 -20.67 -67.39
#